data_AF-A0AAU2DQA5-F1
#
_entry.id   AF-A0AAU2DQA5-F1
#
_cell.length_a   1.000
_cell.length_b   1.000
_cell.length_c   1.000
_cell.angle_alpha   90.00
_cell.angle_beta   90.00
_cell.angle_gamma   90.00
#
_symmetry.space_group_name_H-M   'P 1'
#
loop_
_entity.id
_entity.type
_entity.pdbx_description
1 polymer ?
#
loop_
_entity_poly.entity_id
_entity_poly.type
_entity_poly.pdbx_seq_one_letter_code
_entity_poly.pdbx_strand_id
1 'polypeptide(L)'
;MAGATSVLALAIVAPLASAALTDPPGPTAPALADRVTDTSQLPSGWRQSDDRMVTYDGDATGLHVLVADASHAYAWHTAATLSEPGVDTDQWIGQSCVTASGDHAVVVYAPRQAVNDQQGFQQGGFAAVVDLADGTVTKLPRLVSLAYFNPGCGDGEQAVLSRPQGDGTELLTVDARQGKLTREQTVPGQLSSAVPFGDGIAAATASSVVSVDGGGHLRTLARTAGTPFRLVPDAHDGLAYQVPDDGKKVQVRRVTEDGPDRLLGSGALGALAVRGTGGRVFVTGPDAGKDIPGSALPKSWRTLDVPASSEVSTTGALALTGVGTGTEAAGHKTVDVLPAPGTATATAQPVGIHAVATGTDAAFDFRVKPRAPQREQGAEQSPALSVRARGGDGGSPSAGMRLDSVDDDPAHTTTDPDRACAVSRNDPGLQALQPSPAMVEWATDLAVQGRLDVRRRSGWNGTDLASYTPQGLFPPGRLKGGGRVPAQVLLGVLSQESNLLQSTSRASAGESGNFIQGGYYGNAGSVHTVDWSAADCGYGIGQVTSGMARTDTTYTAEQQRAITVDYAANIAASVQILQDKWNQLYERGILANGGDPRYLENWWFALWAYNSGFNEPTASDATAPWGLGWFNNPANGLYPPDRKMFLSSGADDARSPNLWTYPERVLGWAAYSQLKTDPATGAASAAFAVGSWPAGGAPNAQPPHDAFCSPGVNECDTSKPHQVEGSSQPEGPCQRDDFKCWWNQPSTWTDCATTCGTEVLTYKATDPEPKVTAPHPASCSSSLPSNALIVDDVPNTVKFRVGGANPCAGKENWTSRGTLSFTFGSAAQNGTTVYPSKIDFHQLGSGFGGHFWFTHTRVPSLTDSVVTGTWTPDRSVKGWARVMVHLPDHEADTGQATYRVDLGDGTVLEKTISQDTGGKNSWVSLGSYQFQGAPSVSLSSDTADGTGDDSIAWDALAFEPLSGTPSDAVTPSPSASPSPSPSPAPQP
;
A
#
# COMPACT_ATOMS: atom_id res chain seq x y z
N MET A 1 -26.37 -69.16 19.75
CA MET A 1 -25.73 -70.47 19.51
C MET A 1 -24.24 -70.31 19.79
N ALA A 2 -23.71 -71.22 20.59
CA ALA A 2 -22.45 -71.11 21.32
C ALA A 2 -21.21 -71.53 20.49
N GLY A 3 -20.04 -71.11 20.96
CA GLY A 3 -18.71 -71.63 20.59
C GLY A 3 -17.65 -70.53 20.72
N ALA A 4 -17.18 -70.13 21.90
CA ALA A 4 -16.21 -70.80 22.79
C ALA A 4 -14.80 -70.95 22.20
N THR A 5 -13.84 -70.10 22.61
CA THR A 5 -12.50 -70.50 23.11
C THR A 5 -11.71 -69.30 23.64
N SER A 6 -11.30 -69.39 24.91
CA SER A 6 -10.28 -68.54 25.56
C SER A 6 -8.88 -68.92 25.07
N VAL A 7 -7.97 -67.95 24.92
CA VAL A 7 -6.54 -68.12 25.31
C VAL A 7 -5.96 -66.80 25.82
N LEU A 8 -5.39 -66.90 27.01
CA LEU A 8 -4.58 -65.94 27.75
C LEU A 8 -3.14 -65.92 27.18
N ALA A 9 -2.53 -64.75 26.95
CA ALA A 9 -1.07 -64.66 26.79
C ALA A 9 -0.54 -63.29 27.20
N LEU A 10 0.26 -63.29 28.26
CA LEU A 10 1.05 -62.16 28.76
C LEU A 10 2.49 -62.27 28.21
N ALA A 11 2.97 -61.14 27.68
CA ALA A 11 4.34 -60.63 27.66
C ALA A 11 5.53 -61.52 27.19
N ILE A 12 6.09 -61.14 26.03
CA ILE A 12 7.55 -61.13 25.80
C ILE A 12 7.89 -59.77 25.17
N VAL A 13 8.75 -59.00 25.84
CA VAL A 13 9.37 -57.78 25.30
C VAL A 13 10.74 -58.14 24.72
N ALA A 14 10.95 -57.83 23.45
CA ALA A 14 12.26 -57.66 22.83
C ALA A 14 12.15 -56.72 21.61
N PRO A 15 13.20 -55.95 21.28
CA PRO A 15 13.11 -54.68 20.56
C PRO A 15 13.15 -54.87 19.04
N LEU A 16 12.26 -54.19 18.32
CA LEU A 16 12.36 -54.05 16.87
C LEU A 16 12.62 -52.59 16.52
N ALA A 17 13.76 -52.41 15.86
CA ALA A 17 14.21 -51.17 15.26
C ALA A 17 13.12 -50.55 14.38
N SER A 18 12.86 -49.26 14.59
CA SER A 18 12.05 -48.45 13.68
C SER A 18 12.75 -48.37 12.33
N ALA A 19 12.28 -49.18 11.37
CA ALA A 19 12.48 -48.90 9.97
C ALA A 19 11.74 -47.59 9.65
N ALA A 20 12.48 -46.59 9.18
CA ALA A 20 11.91 -45.36 8.63
C ALA A 20 10.99 -45.74 7.46
N LEU A 21 9.68 -45.65 7.68
CA LEU A 21 8.71 -45.61 6.60
C LEU A 21 8.86 -44.23 5.96
N THR A 22 9.43 -44.20 4.77
CA THR A 22 9.36 -43.05 3.88
C THR A 22 7.91 -42.94 3.43
N ASP A 23 7.24 -41.86 3.80
CA ASP A 23 5.92 -41.56 3.27
C ASP A 23 6.01 -41.48 1.73
N PRO A 24 5.02 -42.03 1.00
CA PRO A 24 4.96 -41.83 -0.44
C PRO A 24 4.87 -40.33 -0.72
N PRO A 25 5.57 -39.81 -1.75
CA PRO A 25 5.45 -38.41 -2.12
C PRO A 25 3.98 -38.11 -2.36
N GLY A 26 3.44 -37.14 -1.64
CA GLY A 26 2.09 -36.64 -1.86
C GLY A 26 1.91 -36.24 -3.33
N PRO A 27 0.66 -36.25 -3.85
CA PRO A 27 0.41 -35.83 -5.23
C PRO A 27 1.03 -34.45 -5.46
N THR A 28 1.97 -34.39 -6.39
CA THR A 28 2.59 -33.13 -6.82
C THR A 28 1.47 -32.24 -7.33
N ALA A 29 1.30 -31.06 -6.75
CA ALA A 29 0.35 -30.08 -7.26
C ALA A 29 0.61 -29.88 -8.77
N PRO A 30 -0.44 -29.84 -9.62
CA PRO A 30 -0.25 -29.63 -11.04
C PRO A 30 0.57 -28.36 -11.29
N ALA A 31 1.53 -28.45 -12.23
CA ALA A 31 2.39 -27.33 -12.57
C ALA A 31 1.55 -26.13 -13.04
N LEU A 32 1.88 -24.95 -12.51
CA LEU A 32 1.24 -23.69 -12.86
C LEU A 32 1.42 -23.43 -14.36
N ALA A 33 0.32 -23.29 -15.11
CA ALA A 33 0.41 -22.93 -16.52
C ALA A 33 0.72 -21.43 -16.63
N ASP A 34 1.97 -21.11 -16.93
CA ASP A 34 2.43 -19.75 -17.25
C ASP A 34 2.11 -19.35 -18.70
N ARG A 35 1.58 -20.29 -19.50
CA ARG A 35 1.36 -20.18 -20.94
C ARG A 35 0.18 -21.02 -21.39
N VAL A 36 -0.30 -20.78 -22.61
CA VAL A 36 -1.32 -21.62 -23.25
C VAL A 36 -0.71 -22.98 -23.60
N THR A 37 -1.23 -24.04 -22.96
CA THR A 37 -0.74 -25.41 -23.16
C THR A 37 -1.38 -26.07 -24.40
N ASP A 38 -2.68 -25.86 -24.61
CA ASP A 38 -3.39 -26.26 -25.83
C ASP A 38 -3.34 -25.15 -26.89
N THR A 39 -2.21 -25.04 -27.58
CA THR A 39 -2.00 -24.01 -28.60
C THR A 39 -2.89 -24.15 -29.85
N SER A 40 -3.72 -25.20 -29.95
CA SER A 40 -4.72 -25.32 -31.03
C SER A 40 -5.88 -24.34 -30.88
N GLN A 41 -6.06 -23.80 -29.67
CA GLN A 41 -7.08 -22.79 -29.34
C GLN A 41 -6.64 -21.36 -29.68
N LEU A 42 -5.36 -21.16 -29.98
CA LEU A 42 -4.80 -19.89 -30.40
C LEU A 42 -5.13 -19.57 -31.87
N PRO A 43 -5.20 -18.28 -32.25
CA PRO A 43 -5.39 -17.89 -33.64
C PRO A 43 -4.35 -18.49 -34.59
N SER A 44 -4.77 -18.77 -35.83
CA SER A 44 -3.85 -19.24 -36.87
C SER A 44 -2.71 -18.23 -37.08
N GLY A 45 -1.46 -18.72 -37.11
CA GLY A 45 -0.29 -17.86 -37.31
C GLY A 45 0.28 -17.23 -36.03
N TRP A 46 -0.23 -17.57 -34.84
CA TRP A 46 0.24 -17.02 -33.55
C TRP A 46 1.76 -17.02 -33.37
N ARG A 47 2.47 -18.03 -33.89
CA ARG A 47 3.94 -18.14 -33.82
C ARG A 47 4.70 -17.00 -34.51
N GLN A 48 4.06 -16.29 -35.42
CA GLN A 48 4.61 -15.16 -36.17
C GLN A 48 3.89 -13.85 -35.80
N SER A 49 3.02 -13.87 -34.80
CA SER A 49 2.25 -12.71 -34.38
C SER A 49 3.07 -11.85 -33.43
N ASP A 50 3.09 -10.55 -33.70
CA ASP A 50 3.64 -9.52 -32.79
C ASP A 50 2.59 -9.09 -31.74
N ASP A 51 1.65 -10.00 -31.43
CA ASP A 51 0.62 -9.70 -30.44
C ASP A 51 1.18 -9.86 -29.05
N ARG A 52 1.01 -8.82 -28.24
CA ARG A 52 1.55 -8.72 -26.89
C ARG A 52 0.45 -8.34 -25.93
N MET A 53 0.39 -9.03 -24.81
CA MET A 53 -0.42 -8.64 -23.66
C MET A 53 0.49 -8.02 -22.61
N VAL A 54 0.06 -6.90 -22.05
CA VAL A 54 0.70 -6.24 -20.91
C VAL A 54 -0.37 -6.08 -19.84
N THR A 55 -0.03 -6.39 -18.61
CA THR A 55 -0.87 -6.08 -17.45
C THR A 55 0.03 -5.78 -16.25
N TYR A 56 -0.58 -5.50 -15.11
CA TYR A 56 0.12 -5.29 -13.87
C TYR A 56 -0.72 -5.80 -12.70
N ASP A 57 -0.03 -6.13 -11.62
CA ASP A 57 -0.62 -6.26 -10.29
C ASP A 57 0.44 -5.90 -9.24
N GLY A 58 0.07 -5.70 -7.99
CA GLY A 58 1.05 -5.31 -6.97
C GLY A 58 0.74 -5.87 -5.59
N ASP A 59 1.82 -6.05 -4.83
CA ASP A 59 1.82 -6.50 -3.43
C ASP A 59 2.74 -5.60 -2.59
N ALA A 60 3.16 -6.03 -1.40
CA ALA A 60 4.05 -5.24 -0.54
C ALA A 60 5.47 -5.04 -1.13
N THR A 61 5.91 -5.90 -2.04
CA THR A 61 7.26 -5.89 -2.63
C THR A 61 7.39 -4.96 -3.85
N GLY A 62 6.27 -4.65 -4.53
CA GLY A 62 6.28 -3.72 -5.65
C GLY A 62 5.05 -3.87 -6.55
N LEU A 63 4.95 -2.98 -7.55
CA LEU A 63 4.04 -3.11 -8.67
C LEU A 63 4.73 -3.91 -9.79
N HIS A 64 4.22 -5.10 -10.09
CA HIS A 64 4.75 -6.01 -11.08
C HIS A 64 4.14 -5.76 -12.46
N VAL A 65 4.96 -5.36 -13.42
CA VAL A 65 4.58 -5.25 -14.84
C VAL A 65 4.80 -6.60 -15.50
N LEU A 66 3.73 -7.19 -16.03
CA LEU A 66 3.73 -8.54 -16.61
C LEU A 66 3.49 -8.47 -18.13
N VAL A 67 4.24 -9.29 -18.87
CA VAL A 67 4.19 -9.38 -20.34
C VAL A 67 4.00 -10.81 -20.78
N ALA A 68 3.21 -11.00 -21.85
CA ALA A 68 3.10 -12.25 -22.58
C ALA A 68 2.96 -12.02 -24.09
N ASP A 69 3.75 -12.75 -24.87
CA ASP A 69 3.75 -12.66 -26.33
C ASP A 69 3.02 -13.85 -26.97
N ALA A 70 2.18 -13.59 -27.96
CA ALA A 70 1.48 -14.62 -28.71
C ALA A 70 2.47 -15.60 -29.35
N SER A 71 3.59 -15.13 -29.89
CA SER A 71 4.66 -15.95 -30.50
C SER A 71 5.28 -17.00 -29.57
N HIS A 72 5.08 -16.83 -28.26
CA HIS A 72 5.50 -17.75 -27.20
C HIS A 72 4.32 -18.44 -26.51
N ALA A 73 3.17 -18.54 -27.19
CA ALA A 73 1.92 -19.08 -26.64
C ALA A 73 1.45 -18.33 -25.38
N TYR A 74 1.69 -17.02 -25.34
CA TYR A 74 1.45 -16.17 -24.18
C TYR A 74 2.13 -16.69 -22.91
N ALA A 75 3.40 -17.09 -23.01
CA ALA A 75 4.21 -17.36 -21.83
C ALA A 75 4.48 -16.06 -21.06
N TRP A 76 3.88 -15.95 -19.88
CA TRP A 76 3.99 -14.78 -19.02
C TRP A 76 5.33 -14.69 -18.31
N HIS A 77 5.84 -13.47 -18.19
CA HIS A 77 7.00 -13.15 -17.37
C HIS A 77 6.89 -11.73 -16.79
N THR A 78 7.67 -11.46 -15.74
CA THR A 78 7.84 -10.11 -15.20
C THR A 78 8.79 -9.32 -16.09
N ALA A 79 8.31 -8.20 -16.63
CA ALA A 79 9.16 -7.22 -17.30
C ALA A 79 9.91 -6.39 -16.24
N ALA A 80 9.18 -5.82 -15.27
CA ALA A 80 9.75 -5.01 -14.19
C ALA A 80 8.93 -5.11 -12.90
N THR A 81 9.54 -4.77 -11.77
CA THR A 81 8.85 -4.61 -10.49
C THR A 81 9.22 -3.25 -9.91
N LEU A 82 8.23 -2.34 -9.83
CA LEU A 82 8.41 -0.95 -9.42
C LEU A 82 8.11 -0.79 -7.92
N SER A 83 9.05 -0.27 -7.16
CA SER A 83 8.89 0.05 -5.74
C SER A 83 9.69 1.30 -5.40
N GLU A 84 9.45 1.94 -4.26
CA GLU A 84 10.34 2.99 -3.76
C GLU A 84 11.05 2.52 -2.48
N PRO A 85 12.39 2.65 -2.43
CA PRO A 85 13.20 2.49 -1.25
C PRO A 85 12.54 3.00 0.04
N GLY A 86 12.32 2.08 1.00
CA GLY A 86 11.82 2.30 2.38
C GLY A 86 10.49 3.04 2.51
N VAL A 87 9.65 2.90 1.48
CA VAL A 87 8.21 3.12 1.62
C VAL A 87 7.57 1.83 2.10
N ASP A 88 7.11 1.80 3.35
CA ASP A 88 6.36 0.65 3.90
C ASP A 88 4.90 0.71 3.42
N THR A 89 4.46 -0.36 2.75
CA THR A 89 3.09 -0.52 2.29
C THR A 89 2.70 -1.98 2.27
N ASP A 90 1.41 -2.25 2.47
CA ASP A 90 0.82 -3.58 2.31
C ASP A 90 0.57 -3.93 0.84
N GLN A 91 0.47 -2.93 -0.04
CA GLN A 91 0.19 -3.13 -1.45
C GLN A 91 0.61 -1.92 -2.29
N TRP A 92 1.39 -2.15 -3.34
CA TRP A 92 1.57 -1.20 -4.43
C TRP A 92 0.41 -1.28 -5.42
N ILE A 93 -0.11 -0.13 -5.81
CA ILE A 93 -1.17 0.00 -6.82
C ILE A 93 -0.66 0.82 -8.00
N GLY A 94 -1.33 0.74 -9.14
CA GLY A 94 -0.96 1.55 -10.28
C GLY A 94 -1.88 1.45 -11.47
N GLN A 95 -1.44 2.08 -12.55
CA GLN A 95 -2.04 2.09 -13.87
C GLN A 95 -0.94 2.15 -14.93
N SER A 96 -1.19 1.58 -16.11
CA SER A 96 -0.24 1.64 -17.22
C SER A 96 -0.93 1.89 -18.55
N CYS A 97 -0.17 2.41 -19.50
CA CYS A 97 -0.53 2.44 -20.90
C CYS A 97 0.63 1.90 -21.76
N VAL A 98 0.31 1.27 -22.88
CA VAL A 98 1.29 0.66 -23.79
C VAL A 98 1.40 1.53 -25.04
N THR A 99 2.64 1.88 -25.40
CA THR A 99 2.98 2.65 -26.61
C THR A 99 2.60 1.91 -27.89
N ALA A 100 2.61 2.62 -29.02
CA ALA A 100 2.10 2.05 -30.27
C ALA A 100 2.94 0.89 -30.83
N SER A 101 4.25 0.87 -30.58
CA SER A 101 5.11 -0.28 -30.91
C SER A 101 4.73 -1.54 -30.12
N GLY A 102 4.20 -1.39 -28.91
CA GLY A 102 4.13 -2.49 -27.94
C GLY A 102 5.46 -2.75 -27.21
N ASP A 103 6.49 -1.92 -27.43
CA ASP A 103 7.82 -2.10 -26.86
C ASP A 103 7.99 -1.40 -25.50
N HIS A 104 7.22 -0.34 -25.23
CA HIS A 104 7.30 0.38 -23.95
C HIS A 104 5.95 0.49 -23.26
N ALA A 105 5.95 0.40 -21.93
CA ALA A 105 4.85 0.82 -21.08
C ALA A 105 5.22 2.07 -20.28
N VAL A 106 4.29 3.01 -20.16
CA VAL A 106 4.37 4.10 -19.18
C VAL A 106 3.49 3.70 -18.00
N VAL A 107 4.02 3.82 -16.79
CA VAL A 107 3.39 3.31 -15.57
C VAL A 107 3.33 4.41 -14.53
N VAL A 108 2.17 4.56 -13.89
CA VAL A 108 1.98 5.38 -12.68
C VAL A 108 1.70 4.44 -11.52
N TYR A 109 2.44 4.57 -10.42
CA TYR A 109 2.34 3.66 -9.27
C TYR A 109 2.51 4.39 -7.94
N ALA A 110 1.92 3.84 -6.89
CA ALA A 110 1.98 4.38 -5.53
C ALA A 110 1.65 3.31 -4.48
N PRO A 111 2.01 3.54 -3.20
CA PRO A 111 1.42 2.81 -2.09
C PRO A 111 -0.10 2.96 -2.10
N ARG A 112 -0.83 1.89 -1.77
CA ARG A 112 -2.31 1.89 -1.71
C ARG A 112 -2.84 3.01 -0.81
N GLN A 113 -2.14 3.36 0.26
CA GLN A 113 -2.47 4.42 1.21
C GLN A 113 -2.63 5.79 0.54
N ALA A 114 -1.93 6.06 -0.58
CA ALA A 114 -1.99 7.34 -1.27
C ALA A 114 -3.40 7.68 -1.78
N VAL A 115 -4.29 6.71 -1.91
CA VAL A 115 -5.69 6.98 -2.33
C VAL A 115 -6.59 7.40 -1.17
N ASN A 116 -6.12 7.34 0.06
CA ASN A 116 -6.88 7.66 1.27
C ASN A 116 -6.92 9.15 1.57
N ASP A 117 -6.12 10.00 0.91
CA ASP A 117 -6.21 11.45 1.08
C ASP A 117 -6.05 12.17 -0.25
N GLN A 118 -6.49 13.42 -0.28
CA GLN A 118 -6.49 14.20 -1.51
C GLN A 118 -5.07 14.48 -2.03
N GLN A 119 -4.12 14.79 -1.13
CA GLN A 119 -2.77 15.18 -1.52
C GLN A 119 -2.00 13.98 -2.08
N GLY A 120 -2.06 12.83 -1.40
CA GLY A 120 -1.52 11.56 -1.87
C GLY A 120 -2.08 11.17 -3.24
N PHE A 121 -3.40 11.30 -3.44
CA PHE A 121 -4.04 10.94 -4.69
C PHE A 121 -3.61 11.85 -5.85
N GLN A 122 -3.52 13.15 -5.58
CA GLN A 122 -3.30 14.18 -6.59
C GLN A 122 -1.82 14.32 -6.97
N GLN A 123 -0.90 14.07 -6.04
CA GLN A 123 0.52 14.37 -6.23
C GLN A 123 1.46 13.32 -5.61
N GLY A 124 0.95 12.13 -5.26
CA GLY A 124 1.75 11.04 -4.67
C GLY A 124 2.12 9.91 -5.63
N GLY A 125 1.68 9.95 -6.89
CA GLY A 125 1.99 8.92 -7.88
C GLY A 125 3.42 9.04 -8.42
N PHE A 126 4.21 7.98 -8.34
CA PHE A 126 5.47 7.85 -9.06
C PHE A 126 5.19 7.49 -10.52
N ALA A 127 6.08 7.90 -11.43
CA ALA A 127 5.95 7.57 -12.85
C ALA A 127 7.25 6.96 -13.39
N ALA A 128 7.12 5.96 -14.25
CA ALA A 128 8.25 5.29 -14.89
C ALA A 128 7.92 4.87 -16.33
N VAL A 129 8.97 4.72 -17.14
CA VAL A 129 8.91 4.03 -18.43
C VAL A 129 9.58 2.67 -18.28
N VAL A 130 8.93 1.62 -18.76
CA VAL A 130 9.41 0.24 -18.77
C VAL A 130 9.62 -0.20 -20.20
N ASP A 131 10.84 -0.60 -20.56
CA ASP A 131 11.13 -1.35 -21.78
C ASP A 131 10.62 -2.78 -21.58
N LEU A 132 9.67 -3.21 -22.41
CA LEU A 132 8.98 -4.49 -22.29
C LEU A 132 9.77 -5.64 -22.91
N ALA A 133 10.87 -5.37 -23.62
CA ALA A 133 11.73 -6.39 -24.20
C ALA A 133 12.78 -6.88 -23.19
N ASP A 134 13.40 -5.98 -22.43
CA ASP A 134 14.47 -6.33 -21.47
C ASP A 134 14.18 -5.97 -20.00
N GLY A 135 13.09 -5.23 -19.73
CA GLY A 135 12.69 -4.86 -18.38
C GLY A 135 13.37 -3.62 -17.83
N THR A 136 14.16 -2.90 -18.63
CA THR A 136 14.84 -1.67 -18.21
C THR A 136 13.82 -0.64 -17.74
N VAL A 137 14.03 -0.09 -16.53
CA VAL A 137 13.16 0.94 -15.95
C VAL A 137 13.83 2.30 -15.96
N THR A 138 13.13 3.32 -16.45
CA THR A 138 13.51 4.73 -16.28
C THR A 138 12.46 5.47 -15.47
N LYS A 139 12.78 5.82 -14.21
CA LYS A 139 11.90 6.61 -13.35
C LYS A 139 11.94 8.10 -13.71
N LEU A 140 10.77 8.74 -13.71
CA LEU A 140 10.59 10.12 -14.13
C LEU A 140 10.69 11.10 -12.95
N PRO A 141 11.17 12.34 -13.16
CA PRO A 141 11.53 13.28 -12.09
C PRO A 141 10.36 14.08 -11.53
N ARG A 142 9.12 13.60 -11.68
CA ARG A 142 7.91 14.28 -11.20
C ARG A 142 6.95 13.27 -10.59
N LEU A 143 6.40 13.62 -9.42
CA LEU A 143 5.20 12.96 -8.91
C LEU A 143 4.00 13.43 -9.72
N VAL A 144 3.02 12.56 -9.93
CA VAL A 144 1.83 12.78 -10.76
C VAL A 144 0.56 12.31 -10.04
N SER A 145 -0.60 12.54 -10.66
CA SER A 145 -1.89 12.12 -10.08
C SER A 145 -2.17 10.64 -10.33
N LEU A 146 -2.86 9.99 -9.39
CA LEU A 146 -3.45 8.65 -9.52
C LEU A 146 -4.84 8.66 -10.19
N ALA A 147 -5.24 9.74 -10.86
CA ALA A 147 -6.54 9.80 -11.56
C ALA A 147 -6.62 8.74 -12.67
N TYR A 148 -7.82 8.21 -12.93
CA TYR A 148 -8.02 7.03 -13.79
C TYR A 148 -7.43 7.14 -15.20
N PHE A 149 -7.23 8.37 -15.68
CA PHE A 149 -6.79 8.71 -17.01
C PHE A 149 -5.28 8.92 -17.15
N ASN A 150 -4.51 8.63 -16.10
CA ASN A 150 -3.07 8.84 -16.05
C ASN A 150 -2.37 7.48 -15.87
N PRO A 151 -1.49 7.03 -16.79
CA PRO A 151 -0.96 7.71 -17.97
C PRO A 151 -1.85 7.60 -19.23
N GLY A 152 -1.64 8.50 -20.21
CA GLY A 152 -2.27 8.43 -21.53
C GLY A 152 -1.26 8.26 -22.68
N CYS A 153 -1.31 7.12 -23.38
CA CYS A 153 -0.39 6.81 -24.49
C CYS A 153 -0.94 7.27 -25.85
N GLY A 154 -0.03 7.65 -26.75
CA GLY A 154 -0.33 8.07 -28.11
C GLY A 154 -0.42 6.93 -29.12
N ASP A 155 -0.46 7.29 -30.40
CA ASP A 155 -0.31 6.39 -31.55
C ASP A 155 1.16 6.21 -31.99
N GLY A 156 2.10 6.69 -31.18
CA GLY A 156 3.54 6.52 -31.32
C GLY A 156 4.23 6.09 -30.01
N GLU A 157 5.45 6.58 -29.79
CA GLU A 157 6.25 6.33 -28.59
C GLU A 157 6.09 7.42 -27.52
N GLN A 158 5.15 8.35 -27.72
CA GLN A 158 4.86 9.38 -26.72
C GLN A 158 3.76 8.94 -25.75
N ALA A 159 3.81 9.50 -24.55
CA ALA A 159 2.71 9.50 -23.60
C ALA A 159 2.58 10.87 -22.94
N VAL A 160 1.44 11.12 -22.30
CA VAL A 160 1.22 12.29 -21.46
C VAL A 160 0.91 11.82 -20.05
N LEU A 161 1.61 12.41 -19.09
CA LEU A 161 1.26 12.36 -17.68
C LEU A 161 0.65 13.69 -17.26
N SER A 162 -0.20 13.65 -16.23
CA SER A 162 -0.89 14.85 -15.74
C SER A 162 -0.82 14.97 -14.22
N ARG A 163 -0.73 16.21 -13.74
CA ARG A 163 -0.92 16.52 -12.32
C ARG A 163 -1.58 17.89 -12.11
N PRO A 164 -2.27 18.06 -10.98
CA PRO A 164 -2.63 19.39 -10.50
C PRO A 164 -1.36 20.20 -10.20
N GLN A 165 -1.29 21.44 -10.69
CA GLN A 165 -0.22 22.38 -10.41
C GLN A 165 -0.78 23.78 -10.15
N GLY A 166 -0.88 24.15 -8.86
CA GLY A 166 -1.39 25.44 -8.39
C GLY A 166 -2.81 25.70 -8.85
N ASP A 167 -2.89 26.31 -10.02
CA ASP A 167 -4.10 26.75 -10.66
C ASP A 167 -4.18 26.22 -12.13
N GLY A 168 -3.55 25.11 -12.45
CA GLY A 168 -3.68 24.49 -13.77
C GLY A 168 -3.36 23.02 -13.78
N THR A 169 -3.40 22.42 -14.97
CA THR A 169 -2.91 21.07 -15.18
C THR A 169 -1.50 21.17 -15.72
N GLU A 170 -0.54 20.57 -15.03
CA GLU A 170 0.75 20.33 -15.62
C GLU A 170 0.67 19.06 -16.46
N LEU A 171 0.92 19.21 -17.75
CA LEU A 171 1.00 18.15 -18.74
C LEU A 171 2.48 17.85 -19.02
N LEU A 172 2.86 16.61 -18.78
CA LEU A 172 4.23 16.12 -18.90
C LEU A 172 4.28 15.17 -20.09
N THR A 173 4.83 15.62 -21.22
CA THR A 173 5.02 14.77 -22.40
C THR A 173 6.26 13.91 -22.19
N VAL A 174 6.06 12.59 -22.25
CA VAL A 174 7.10 11.58 -22.13
C VAL A 174 7.45 11.07 -23.52
N ASP A 175 8.74 11.03 -23.86
CA ASP A 175 9.26 10.17 -24.93
C ASP A 175 9.64 8.84 -24.27
N ALA A 176 8.84 7.80 -24.51
CA ALA A 176 9.03 6.50 -23.89
C ALA A 176 10.32 5.82 -24.39
N ARG A 177 10.68 6.01 -25.67
CA ARG A 177 11.90 5.43 -26.23
C ARG A 177 13.16 6.01 -25.58
N GLN A 178 13.12 7.28 -25.18
CA GLN A 178 14.24 7.92 -24.48
C GLN A 178 14.13 7.84 -22.95
N GLY A 179 12.99 7.42 -22.41
CA GLY A 179 12.71 7.43 -20.98
C GLY A 179 12.72 8.82 -20.36
N LYS A 180 12.32 9.87 -21.10
CA LYS A 180 12.51 11.27 -20.67
C LYS A 180 11.28 12.14 -20.86
N LEU A 181 11.16 13.13 -19.98
CA LEU A 181 10.27 14.27 -20.19
C LEU A 181 10.83 15.12 -21.32
N THR A 182 10.06 15.30 -22.39
CA THR A 182 10.42 16.15 -23.54
C THR A 182 9.74 17.51 -23.47
N ARG A 183 8.64 17.62 -22.72
CA ARG A 183 7.91 18.87 -22.51
C ARG A 183 7.18 18.84 -21.18
N GLU A 184 7.27 19.94 -20.46
CA GLU A 184 6.47 20.22 -19.28
C GLU A 184 5.73 21.53 -19.58
N GLN A 185 4.40 21.50 -19.53
CA GLN A 185 3.60 22.70 -19.77
C GLN A 185 2.41 22.74 -18.82
N THR A 186 2.23 23.88 -18.17
CA THR A 186 1.05 24.14 -17.37
C THR A 186 0.01 24.81 -18.25
N VAL A 187 -1.14 24.18 -18.37
CA VAL A 187 -2.30 24.74 -19.06
C VAL A 187 -3.28 25.32 -18.05
N PRO A 188 -3.95 26.44 -18.38
CA PRO A 188 -4.96 27.00 -17.52
C PRO A 188 -6.16 26.07 -17.45
N GLY A 189 -6.67 25.89 -16.24
CA GLY A 189 -7.72 24.95 -16.01
C GLY A 189 -7.22 23.52 -16.18
N GLN A 190 -8.15 22.64 -16.51
CA GLN A 190 -8.14 21.36 -15.85
C GLN A 190 -8.44 20.23 -16.82
N LEU A 191 -7.40 19.57 -17.30
CA LEU A 191 -7.49 18.62 -18.39
C LEU A 191 -7.48 17.19 -17.85
N SER A 192 -8.42 16.38 -18.33
CA SER A 192 -8.46 14.93 -18.07
C SER A 192 -8.24 14.15 -19.37
N SER A 193 -7.92 12.86 -19.26
CA SER A 193 -7.72 11.99 -20.44
C SER A 193 -6.74 12.58 -21.46
N ALA A 194 -5.66 13.19 -20.98
CA ALA A 194 -4.66 13.79 -21.83
C ALA A 194 -3.85 12.70 -22.55
N VAL A 195 -3.75 12.80 -23.87
CA VAL A 195 -3.04 11.86 -24.74
C VAL A 195 -2.27 12.63 -25.83
N PRO A 196 -1.11 12.14 -26.28
CA PRO A 196 -0.47 12.69 -27.47
C PRO A 196 -1.44 12.65 -28.67
N PHE A 197 -1.52 13.74 -29.43
CA PHE A 197 -2.40 13.81 -30.61
C PHE A 197 -1.87 14.86 -31.60
N GLY A 198 -1.55 14.43 -32.82
CA GLY A 198 -0.86 15.27 -33.80
C GLY A 198 0.50 15.75 -33.25
N ASP A 199 0.81 17.04 -33.44
CA ASP A 199 2.03 17.67 -32.90
C ASP A 199 1.88 18.14 -31.44
N GLY A 200 0.75 17.86 -30.79
CA GLY A 200 0.39 18.35 -29.47
C GLY A 200 -0.25 17.28 -28.59
N ILE A 201 -1.22 17.70 -27.79
CA ILE A 201 -1.95 16.85 -26.84
C ILE A 201 -3.44 17.00 -27.10
N ALA A 202 -4.20 15.91 -27.13
CA ALA A 202 -5.66 15.99 -26.98
C ALA A 202 -6.04 15.72 -25.53
N ALA A 203 -7.05 16.41 -25.03
CA ALA A 203 -7.57 16.21 -23.69
C ALA A 203 -9.07 16.50 -23.64
N ALA A 204 -9.71 15.97 -22.60
CA ALA A 204 -11.06 16.33 -22.24
C ALA A 204 -11.02 17.52 -21.27
N THR A 205 -11.78 18.54 -21.62
CA THR A 205 -12.03 19.71 -20.79
C THR A 205 -13.46 20.10 -21.07
N ALA A 206 -14.21 20.44 -20.05
CA ALA A 206 -15.58 20.86 -20.22
C ALA A 206 -16.43 19.75 -20.87
N SER A 207 -17.43 20.18 -21.64
CA SER A 207 -18.21 19.39 -22.54
C SER A 207 -17.52 19.40 -23.90
N SER A 208 -16.19 19.29 -23.91
CA SER A 208 -15.37 19.43 -25.09
C SER A 208 -14.18 18.47 -25.10
N VAL A 209 -13.79 18.11 -26.30
CA VAL A 209 -12.45 17.61 -26.58
C VAL A 209 -11.65 18.80 -27.09
N VAL A 210 -10.46 19.03 -26.55
CA VAL A 210 -9.54 20.10 -26.96
C VAL A 210 -8.20 19.54 -27.40
N SER A 211 -7.55 20.23 -28.34
CA SER A 211 -6.12 20.10 -28.58
C SER A 211 -5.37 21.18 -27.80
N VAL A 212 -4.23 20.81 -27.22
CA VAL A 212 -3.26 21.68 -26.58
C VAL A 212 -2.05 21.79 -27.50
N ASP A 213 -1.73 23.01 -27.92
CA ASP A 213 -0.53 23.25 -28.72
C ASP A 213 0.74 23.24 -27.86
N GLY A 214 1.88 23.47 -28.52
CA GLY A 214 3.16 23.46 -27.85
C GLY A 214 3.45 24.60 -26.88
N GLY A 215 2.63 25.66 -26.87
CA GLY A 215 2.67 26.78 -25.95
C GLY A 215 1.59 26.70 -24.86
N GLY A 216 0.82 25.61 -24.80
CA GLY A 216 -0.27 25.43 -23.84
C GLY A 216 -1.60 26.07 -24.25
N HIS A 217 -1.76 26.52 -25.50
CA HIS A 217 -3.04 27.08 -25.95
C HIS A 217 -4.04 25.98 -26.31
N LEU A 218 -5.30 26.21 -25.91
CA LEU A 218 -6.41 25.28 -26.15
C LEU A 218 -7.17 25.62 -27.42
N ARG A 219 -7.47 24.62 -28.25
CA ARG A 219 -8.40 24.70 -29.38
C ARG A 219 -9.43 23.59 -29.27
N THR A 220 -10.71 23.93 -29.35
CA THR A 220 -11.80 22.94 -29.33
C THR A 220 -11.79 22.08 -30.59
N LEU A 221 -11.75 20.75 -30.42
CA LEU A 221 -11.92 19.75 -31.46
C LEU A 221 -13.39 19.32 -31.58
N ALA A 222 -14.06 19.08 -30.45
CA ALA A 222 -15.45 18.68 -30.41
C ALA A 222 -16.18 19.29 -29.21
N ARG A 223 -17.50 19.49 -29.34
CA ARG A 223 -18.40 19.82 -28.22
C ARG A 223 -19.45 18.73 -28.04
N THR A 224 -19.75 18.39 -26.81
CA THR A 224 -20.57 17.25 -26.40
C THR A 224 -21.65 17.67 -25.40
N ALA A 225 -22.56 16.75 -25.05
CA ALA A 225 -23.62 17.04 -24.08
C ALA A 225 -23.19 16.78 -22.62
N GLY A 226 -22.10 16.03 -22.41
CA GLY A 226 -21.46 15.78 -21.12
C GLY A 226 -19.95 15.71 -21.28
N THR A 227 -19.21 15.58 -20.18
CA THR A 227 -17.74 15.58 -20.18
C THR A 227 -17.18 14.34 -20.91
N PRO A 228 -16.36 14.51 -21.95
CA PRO A 228 -15.68 13.39 -22.60
C PRO A 228 -14.72 12.67 -21.62
N PHE A 229 -14.55 11.36 -21.79
CA PHE A 229 -13.61 10.56 -21.01
C PHE A 229 -13.01 9.41 -21.83
N ARG A 230 -11.88 8.85 -21.36
CA ARG A 230 -11.12 7.77 -22.02
C ARG A 230 -10.82 8.10 -23.50
N LEU A 231 -10.04 9.16 -23.69
CA LEU A 231 -9.55 9.55 -25.00
C LEU A 231 -8.46 8.57 -25.45
N VAL A 232 -8.56 8.09 -26.68
CA VAL A 232 -7.61 7.14 -27.27
C VAL A 232 -7.33 7.55 -28.72
N PRO A 233 -6.08 7.92 -29.06
CA PRO A 233 -5.70 8.17 -30.45
C PRO A 233 -5.83 6.91 -31.31
N ASP A 234 -6.31 7.06 -32.54
CA ASP A 234 -6.16 6.05 -33.58
C ASP A 234 -5.03 6.47 -34.53
N ALA A 235 -4.29 5.49 -35.05
CA ALA A 235 -3.13 5.70 -35.94
C ALA A 235 -3.44 6.38 -37.30
N HIS A 236 -4.62 7.01 -37.45
CA HIS A 236 -5.12 7.67 -38.66
C HIS A 236 -5.69 9.07 -38.33
N ASP A 237 -4.95 9.83 -37.51
CA ASP A 237 -5.25 11.21 -37.11
C ASP A 237 -6.60 11.37 -36.38
N GLY A 238 -7.18 10.26 -35.91
CA GLY A 238 -8.44 10.24 -35.20
C GLY A 238 -8.27 10.08 -33.71
N LEU A 239 -9.28 10.51 -32.98
CA LEU A 239 -9.35 10.40 -31.53
C LEU A 239 -10.69 9.78 -31.17
N ALA A 240 -10.63 8.58 -30.59
CA ALA A 240 -11.75 7.92 -29.96
C ALA A 240 -12.00 8.51 -28.58
N TYR A 241 -13.27 8.62 -28.17
CA TYR A 241 -13.61 8.99 -26.80
C TYR A 241 -15.03 8.57 -26.44
N GLN A 242 -15.30 8.54 -25.13
CA GLN A 242 -16.62 8.26 -24.58
C GLN A 242 -17.27 9.52 -24.03
N VAL A 243 -18.60 9.58 -24.09
CA VAL A 243 -19.39 10.66 -23.48
C VAL A 243 -20.57 10.05 -22.74
N PRO A 244 -20.75 10.32 -21.42
CA PRO A 244 -21.96 9.94 -20.72
C PRO A 244 -23.15 10.71 -21.32
N ASP A 245 -24.23 10.00 -21.60
CA ASP A 245 -25.47 10.55 -22.13
C ASP A 245 -26.59 10.19 -21.16
N ASP A 246 -27.36 11.19 -20.73
CA ASP A 246 -28.45 11.10 -19.74
C ASP A 246 -28.16 10.38 -18.41
N GLY A 247 -26.89 10.09 -18.11
CA GLY A 247 -26.45 9.34 -16.93
C GLY A 247 -26.74 7.83 -16.99
N LYS A 248 -27.34 7.32 -18.08
CA LYS A 248 -27.68 5.89 -18.22
C LYS A 248 -27.06 5.26 -19.44
N LYS A 249 -26.62 6.06 -20.41
CA LYS A 249 -25.97 5.60 -21.63
C LYS A 249 -24.55 6.15 -21.74
N VAL A 250 -23.78 5.49 -22.58
CA VAL A 250 -22.49 5.99 -23.03
C VAL A 250 -22.46 6.01 -24.56
N GLN A 251 -22.01 7.13 -25.10
CA GLN A 251 -21.77 7.28 -26.53
C GLN A 251 -20.29 7.05 -26.83
N VAL A 252 -19.99 6.29 -27.88
CA VAL A 252 -18.64 6.15 -28.43
C VAL A 252 -18.53 7.03 -29.66
N ARG A 253 -17.55 7.94 -29.64
CA ARG A 253 -17.41 9.00 -30.64
C ARG A 253 -16.00 9.04 -31.20
N ARG A 254 -15.85 9.67 -32.38
CA ARG A 254 -14.57 9.90 -33.04
C ARG A 254 -14.50 11.33 -33.58
N VAL A 255 -13.41 12.02 -33.30
CA VAL A 255 -13.06 13.33 -33.92
C VAL A 255 -11.69 13.23 -34.59
N THR A 256 -11.39 14.12 -35.54
CA THR A 256 -10.04 14.29 -36.12
C THR A 256 -9.66 15.76 -35.99
N GLU A 257 -8.39 16.10 -36.17
CA GLU A 257 -7.88 17.46 -35.92
C GLU A 257 -8.67 18.58 -36.64
N ASP A 258 -9.02 18.35 -37.91
CA ASP A 258 -9.76 19.28 -38.77
C ASP A 258 -11.15 18.76 -39.20
N GLY A 259 -11.62 17.65 -38.63
CA GLY A 259 -12.83 16.95 -39.10
C GLY A 259 -14.00 17.05 -38.12
N PRO A 260 -15.23 16.70 -38.58
CA PRO A 260 -16.39 16.71 -37.71
C PRO A 260 -16.34 15.56 -36.70
N ASP A 261 -16.80 15.84 -35.48
CA ASP A 261 -17.14 14.81 -34.49
C ASP A 261 -18.26 13.89 -35.02
N ARG A 262 -18.07 12.58 -34.85
CA ARG A 262 -18.99 11.53 -35.28
C ARG A 262 -19.33 10.60 -34.14
N LEU A 263 -20.63 10.40 -33.93
CA LEU A 263 -21.15 9.30 -33.11
C LEU A 263 -21.00 7.98 -33.89
N LEU A 264 -20.36 7.00 -33.28
CA LEU A 264 -20.20 5.66 -33.86
C LEU A 264 -21.29 4.69 -33.36
N GLY A 265 -21.68 4.82 -32.10
CA GLY A 265 -22.75 4.05 -31.48
C GLY A 265 -22.91 4.37 -30.00
N SER A 266 -23.85 3.71 -29.34
CA SER A 266 -24.13 3.90 -27.91
C SER A 266 -24.66 2.64 -27.25
N GLY A 267 -24.37 2.51 -25.95
CA GLY A 267 -24.80 1.39 -25.11
C GLY A 267 -25.11 1.87 -23.69
N ALA A 268 -25.44 0.93 -22.80
CA ALA A 268 -25.63 1.27 -21.39
C ALA A 268 -24.31 1.80 -20.77
N LEU A 269 -24.41 2.77 -19.87
CA LEU A 269 -23.26 3.30 -19.14
C LEU A 269 -22.58 2.16 -18.35
N GLY A 270 -21.26 2.00 -18.54
CA GLY A 270 -20.48 0.91 -17.94
C GLY A 270 -20.58 -0.44 -18.67
N ALA A 271 -21.37 -0.53 -19.75
CA ALA A 271 -21.45 -1.72 -20.61
C ALA A 271 -20.53 -1.64 -21.83
N LEU A 272 -20.04 -0.46 -22.20
CA LEU A 272 -19.06 -0.27 -23.27
C LEU A 272 -17.85 0.52 -22.77
N ALA A 273 -16.64 0.15 -23.21
CA ALA A 273 -15.43 0.91 -22.97
C ALA A 273 -14.56 1.02 -24.22
N VAL A 274 -13.98 2.20 -24.45
CA VAL A 274 -12.94 2.41 -25.45
C VAL A 274 -11.58 2.05 -24.81
N ARG A 275 -10.78 1.26 -25.53
CA ARG A 275 -9.44 0.81 -25.11
C ARG A 275 -8.41 1.11 -26.19
N GLY A 276 -7.26 1.64 -25.75
CA GLY A 276 -6.09 1.88 -26.59
C GLY A 276 -4.92 1.00 -26.18
N THR A 277 -4.32 0.32 -27.14
CA THR A 277 -3.13 -0.52 -26.90
C THR A 277 -2.43 -0.79 -28.24
N GLY A 278 -1.09 -0.71 -28.28
CA GLY A 278 -0.33 -0.96 -29.50
C GLY A 278 -0.77 -0.12 -30.71
N GLY A 279 -1.19 1.13 -30.48
CA GLY A 279 -1.61 2.07 -31.54
C GLY A 279 -2.96 1.72 -32.18
N ARG A 280 -3.72 0.79 -31.59
CA ARG A 280 -5.03 0.35 -32.06
C ARG A 280 -6.14 0.70 -31.07
N VAL A 281 -7.35 0.86 -31.60
CA VAL A 281 -8.55 1.16 -30.82
C VAL A 281 -9.48 -0.04 -30.80
N PHE A 282 -9.89 -0.42 -29.60
CA PHE A 282 -10.89 -1.45 -29.36
C PHE A 282 -12.09 -0.87 -28.62
N VAL A 283 -13.27 -1.40 -28.90
CA VAL A 283 -14.45 -1.19 -28.04
C VAL A 283 -14.82 -2.51 -27.40
N THR A 284 -14.66 -2.60 -26.09
CA THR A 284 -15.02 -3.77 -25.29
C THR A 284 -16.42 -3.59 -24.71
N GLY A 285 -17.14 -4.69 -24.55
CA GLY A 285 -18.44 -4.72 -23.89
C GLY A 285 -19.25 -5.94 -24.33
N PRO A 286 -20.11 -6.49 -23.45
CA PRO A 286 -21.05 -7.51 -23.87
C PRO A 286 -21.89 -6.96 -25.02
N ASP A 287 -21.95 -7.69 -26.13
CA ASP A 287 -22.66 -7.30 -27.33
C ASP A 287 -22.17 -5.99 -28.01
N ALA A 288 -20.90 -5.58 -27.81
CA ALA A 288 -20.36 -4.34 -28.38
C ALA A 288 -20.60 -4.18 -29.90
N GLY A 289 -20.60 -5.27 -30.66
CA GLY A 289 -20.90 -5.26 -32.10
C GLY A 289 -22.37 -4.97 -32.47
N LYS A 290 -23.31 -5.15 -31.52
CA LYS A 290 -24.72 -4.76 -31.68
C LYS A 290 -24.91 -3.27 -31.41
N ASP A 291 -24.26 -2.77 -30.36
CA ASP A 291 -24.34 -1.35 -29.96
C ASP A 291 -23.57 -0.43 -30.93
N ILE A 292 -22.51 -0.96 -31.57
CA ILE A 292 -21.70 -0.26 -32.56
C ILE A 292 -21.58 -1.12 -33.82
N PRO A 293 -22.44 -0.90 -34.83
CA PRO A 293 -22.37 -1.64 -36.08
C PRO A 293 -21.02 -1.46 -36.78
N GLY A 294 -20.43 -2.53 -37.30
CA GLY A 294 -19.11 -2.47 -37.96
C GLY A 294 -19.03 -1.51 -39.16
N SER A 295 -20.15 -1.18 -39.79
CA SER A 295 -20.22 -0.15 -40.85
C SER A 295 -19.97 1.28 -40.35
N ALA A 296 -20.14 1.53 -39.04
CA ALA A 296 -19.87 2.82 -38.42
C ALA A 296 -18.39 2.97 -38.00
N LEU A 297 -17.68 1.86 -37.79
CA LEU A 297 -16.30 1.86 -37.29
C LEU A 297 -15.28 2.20 -38.38
N PRO A 298 -14.22 2.96 -38.05
CA PRO A 298 -13.01 2.98 -38.85
C PRO A 298 -12.44 1.57 -39.03
N LYS A 299 -11.80 1.31 -40.19
CA LYS A 299 -11.24 -0.01 -40.50
C LYS A 299 -10.17 -0.49 -39.51
N SER A 300 -9.51 0.44 -38.82
CA SER A 300 -8.48 0.16 -37.82
C SER A 300 -9.05 -0.20 -36.44
N TRP A 301 -10.37 -0.07 -36.24
CA TRP A 301 -11.02 -0.33 -34.96
C TRP A 301 -11.68 -1.71 -34.95
N ARG A 302 -11.80 -2.32 -33.76
CA ARG A 302 -12.51 -3.59 -33.55
C ARG A 302 -13.41 -3.52 -32.32
N THR A 303 -14.62 -4.05 -32.42
CA THR A 303 -15.45 -4.38 -31.25
C THR A 303 -15.09 -5.77 -30.74
N LEU A 304 -15.05 -5.94 -29.41
CA LEU A 304 -14.76 -7.20 -28.74
C LEU A 304 -15.88 -7.52 -27.75
N ASP A 305 -16.45 -8.72 -27.87
CA ASP A 305 -17.54 -9.20 -27.00
C ASP A 305 -16.94 -9.81 -25.71
N VAL A 306 -16.47 -8.92 -24.84
CA VAL A 306 -15.83 -9.22 -23.55
C VAL A 306 -16.32 -8.18 -22.52
N PRO A 307 -16.14 -8.39 -21.21
CA PRO A 307 -16.46 -7.35 -20.22
C PRO A 307 -15.88 -5.97 -20.59
N ALA A 308 -16.63 -4.90 -20.33
CA ALA A 308 -16.15 -3.54 -20.62
C ALA A 308 -14.85 -3.20 -19.86
N SER A 309 -14.64 -3.80 -18.68
CA SER A 309 -13.42 -3.67 -17.89
C SER A 309 -12.20 -4.38 -18.47
N SER A 310 -12.35 -5.22 -19.50
CA SER A 310 -11.25 -6.03 -20.02
C SER A 310 -10.09 -5.20 -20.56
N GLU A 311 -8.88 -5.66 -20.25
CA GLU A 311 -7.63 -5.24 -20.88
C GLU A 311 -7.42 -6.05 -22.17
N VAL A 312 -6.80 -5.45 -23.17
CA VAL A 312 -6.72 -6.02 -24.52
C VAL A 312 -5.27 -6.06 -24.98
N SER A 313 -4.89 -7.14 -25.65
CA SER A 313 -3.59 -7.31 -26.30
C SER A 313 -3.40 -6.35 -27.49
N THR A 314 -2.16 -6.08 -27.91
CA THR A 314 -1.84 -5.08 -28.94
C THR A 314 -2.58 -5.29 -30.27
N THR A 315 -2.91 -6.52 -30.66
CA THR A 315 -3.73 -6.85 -31.85
C THR A 315 -5.19 -7.18 -31.50
N GLY A 316 -5.50 -7.34 -30.22
CA GLY A 316 -6.81 -7.73 -29.69
C GLY A 316 -7.15 -9.19 -29.92
N ALA A 317 -6.15 -10.08 -30.00
CA ALA A 317 -6.34 -11.53 -30.10
C ALA A 317 -6.67 -12.18 -28.75
N LEU A 318 -6.16 -11.59 -27.66
CA LEU A 318 -6.42 -11.96 -26.27
C LEU A 318 -7.00 -10.75 -25.51
N ALA A 319 -7.96 -11.01 -24.63
CA ALA A 319 -8.50 -10.03 -23.68
C ALA A 319 -8.47 -10.61 -22.26
N LEU A 320 -8.01 -9.83 -21.29
CA LEU A 320 -8.02 -10.23 -19.88
C LEU A 320 -9.38 -9.91 -19.28
N THR A 321 -9.96 -10.89 -18.61
CA THR A 321 -11.26 -10.75 -17.92
C THR A 321 -11.09 -10.68 -16.40
N GLY A 322 -9.89 -10.98 -15.91
CA GLY A 322 -9.50 -10.67 -14.54
C GLY A 322 -8.01 -10.87 -14.27
N VAL A 323 -7.46 -10.12 -13.33
CA VAL A 323 -6.05 -10.12 -12.91
C VAL A 323 -5.98 -9.84 -11.42
N GLY A 324 -5.27 -10.69 -10.68
CA GLY A 324 -4.98 -10.44 -9.27
C GLY A 324 -4.15 -11.51 -8.57
N THR A 325 -3.46 -11.14 -7.49
CA THR A 325 -2.74 -12.04 -6.57
C THR A 325 -3.67 -12.88 -5.69
N GLY A 326 -4.90 -12.43 -5.44
CA GLY A 326 -5.78 -13.05 -4.45
C GLY A 326 -5.38 -12.70 -3.00
N THR A 327 -4.45 -11.77 -2.83
CA THR A 327 -3.98 -11.23 -1.54
C THR A 327 -4.08 -9.71 -1.44
N GLU A 328 -4.56 -9.05 -2.50
CA GLU A 328 -4.98 -7.65 -2.45
C GLU A 328 -5.97 -7.46 -1.32
N ALA A 329 -6.23 -6.20 -0.94
CA ALA A 329 -7.19 -5.91 0.10
C ALA A 329 -8.57 -6.60 -0.10
N ALA A 330 -8.94 -7.04 -1.33
CA ALA A 330 -10.15 -7.81 -1.64
C ALA A 330 -9.93 -9.21 -2.24
N GLY A 331 -8.70 -9.68 -2.39
CA GLY A 331 -8.36 -10.77 -3.32
C GLY A 331 -9.16 -12.07 -3.13
N HIS A 332 -9.99 -12.43 -4.11
CA HIS A 332 -10.70 -13.72 -4.14
C HIS A 332 -9.83 -14.77 -4.81
N LYS A 333 -9.82 -15.98 -4.25
CA LYS A 333 -9.26 -17.15 -4.96
C LYS A 333 -10.04 -17.33 -6.25
N THR A 334 -9.39 -17.04 -7.37
CA THR A 334 -9.72 -17.65 -8.65
C THR A 334 -8.68 -18.70 -9.06
N VAL A 335 -7.73 -19.02 -8.16
CA VAL A 335 -6.81 -20.16 -8.33
C VAL A 335 -6.89 -21.11 -7.14
N ASP A 336 -7.29 -22.35 -7.40
CA ASP A 336 -7.31 -23.48 -6.46
C ASP A 336 -5.90 -23.98 -6.08
N VAL A 337 -4.98 -23.12 -5.63
CA VAL A 337 -3.72 -23.58 -5.00
C VAL A 337 -3.21 -22.58 -3.94
N LEU A 338 -3.04 -23.08 -2.71
CA LEU A 338 -2.61 -22.42 -1.47
C LEU A 338 -1.25 -21.70 -1.60
N PRO A 339 -1.05 -20.52 -0.99
CA PRO A 339 0.28 -20.06 -0.57
C PRO A 339 0.84 -21.02 0.48
N ALA A 340 2.17 -21.14 0.54
CA ALA A 340 2.80 -21.84 1.65
C ALA A 340 2.51 -21.10 2.97
N PRO A 341 2.24 -21.82 4.08
CA PRO A 341 2.15 -21.23 5.41
C PRO A 341 3.40 -20.39 5.72
N GLY A 342 3.23 -19.11 6.07
CA GLY A 342 4.33 -18.25 6.54
C GLY A 342 5.16 -17.55 5.47
N THR A 343 4.62 -17.25 4.29
CA THR A 343 5.30 -16.33 3.36
C THR A 343 5.34 -14.93 3.96
N ALA A 344 6.49 -14.57 4.51
CA ALA A 344 6.84 -13.22 4.90
C ALA A 344 6.50 -12.23 3.77
N THR A 345 6.11 -11.02 4.17
CA THR A 345 5.86 -9.86 3.30
C THR A 345 7.06 -9.46 2.43
N ALA A 346 8.22 -10.08 2.63
CA ALA A 346 9.43 -9.94 1.83
C ALA A 346 9.41 -10.70 0.47
N THR A 347 8.38 -11.50 0.16
CA THR A 347 8.33 -12.26 -1.11
C THR A 347 7.15 -11.90 -2.00
N ALA A 348 7.44 -11.68 -3.30
CA ALA A 348 6.43 -11.38 -4.31
C ALA A 348 5.40 -12.51 -4.44
N GLN A 349 4.13 -12.14 -4.48
CA GLN A 349 2.96 -13.00 -4.49
C GLN A 349 2.61 -13.45 -5.91
N PRO A 350 2.22 -14.73 -6.12
CA PRO A 350 1.80 -15.18 -7.44
C PRO A 350 0.54 -14.46 -7.94
N VAL A 351 0.56 -13.99 -9.18
CA VAL A 351 -0.56 -13.33 -9.87
C VAL A 351 -1.34 -14.36 -10.70
N GLY A 352 -2.65 -14.44 -10.50
CA GLY A 352 -3.60 -15.15 -11.35
C GLY A 352 -4.14 -14.24 -12.46
N ILE A 353 -4.29 -14.79 -13.67
CA ILE A 353 -4.76 -14.05 -14.84
C ILE A 353 -5.82 -14.88 -15.58
N HIS A 354 -7.01 -14.32 -15.76
CA HIS A 354 -8.07 -14.87 -16.59
C HIS A 354 -8.09 -14.17 -17.94
N ALA A 355 -8.15 -14.95 -19.00
CA ALA A 355 -8.18 -14.41 -20.35
C ALA A 355 -9.15 -15.16 -21.26
N VAL A 356 -9.61 -14.47 -22.30
CA VAL A 356 -10.40 -15.01 -23.39
C VAL A 356 -9.71 -14.69 -24.72
N ALA A 357 -9.56 -15.70 -25.58
CA ALA A 357 -9.17 -15.49 -26.97
C ALA A 357 -10.37 -15.00 -27.79
N THR A 358 -10.32 -13.76 -28.25
CA THR A 358 -11.48 -13.01 -28.80
C THR A 358 -11.99 -13.55 -30.14
N GLY A 359 -11.23 -14.43 -30.80
CA GLY A 359 -11.62 -15.06 -32.07
C GLY A 359 -12.18 -16.47 -31.94
N THR A 360 -12.03 -17.12 -30.79
CA THR A 360 -12.42 -18.53 -30.56
C THR A 360 -13.26 -18.71 -29.30
N ASP A 361 -13.39 -17.67 -28.48
CA ASP A 361 -14.02 -17.68 -27.16
C ASP A 361 -13.40 -18.70 -26.18
N ALA A 362 -12.17 -19.15 -26.47
CA ALA A 362 -11.43 -20.04 -25.59
C ALA A 362 -10.97 -19.27 -24.34
N ALA A 363 -11.26 -19.84 -23.17
CA ALA A 363 -10.85 -19.29 -21.88
C ALA A 363 -9.52 -19.90 -21.41
N PHE A 364 -8.67 -19.07 -20.81
CA PHE A 364 -7.39 -19.45 -20.25
C PHE A 364 -7.21 -18.89 -18.84
N ASP A 365 -6.62 -19.71 -17.98
CA ASP A 365 -6.18 -19.32 -16.64
C ASP A 365 -4.67 -19.45 -16.57
N PHE A 366 -3.99 -18.35 -16.24
CA PHE A 366 -2.55 -18.32 -16.04
C PHE A 366 -2.21 -18.07 -14.58
N ARG A 367 -1.03 -18.52 -14.17
CA ARG A 367 -0.43 -18.12 -12.89
C ARG A 367 1.04 -17.81 -13.05
N VAL A 368 1.43 -16.63 -12.60
CA VAL A 368 2.77 -16.06 -12.76
C VAL A 368 3.32 -15.78 -11.36
N LYS A 369 4.55 -16.22 -11.07
CA LYS A 369 5.24 -15.75 -9.86
C LYS A 369 6.11 -14.55 -10.27
N PRO A 370 5.80 -13.33 -9.80
CA PRO A 370 6.62 -12.18 -10.12
C PRO A 370 8.04 -12.32 -9.58
N ARG A 371 8.97 -11.63 -10.23
CA ARG A 371 10.33 -11.47 -9.71
C ARG A 371 10.36 -10.30 -8.72
N ALA A 372 11.11 -10.46 -7.65
CA ALA A 372 11.43 -9.36 -6.74
C ALA A 372 12.08 -8.21 -7.52
N PRO A 373 11.91 -6.95 -7.07
CA PRO A 373 12.52 -5.81 -7.73
C PRO A 373 14.04 -5.97 -7.80
N GLN A 374 14.61 -5.63 -8.96
CA GLN A 374 16.05 -5.49 -9.14
C GLN A 374 16.35 -4.01 -9.38
N ARG A 375 17.58 -3.58 -9.07
CA ARG A 375 18.01 -2.18 -9.16
C ARG A 375 17.64 -1.52 -10.50
N GLU A 376 18.14 -2.08 -11.60
CA GLU A 376 17.91 -1.60 -12.97
C GLU A 376 16.47 -1.88 -13.48
N GLN A 377 15.68 -2.65 -12.72
CA GLN A 377 14.33 -3.10 -13.07
C GLN A 377 13.24 -2.58 -12.10
N GLY A 378 13.51 -1.47 -11.41
CA GLY A 378 12.49 -0.69 -10.70
C GLY A 378 12.73 -0.40 -9.21
N ALA A 379 13.81 -0.91 -8.61
CA ALA A 379 14.11 -0.69 -7.17
C ALA A 379 14.85 0.63 -6.87
N GLU A 380 15.46 1.29 -7.87
CA GLU A 380 16.18 2.56 -7.65
C GLU A 380 15.25 3.69 -7.20
N GLN A 381 15.70 4.60 -6.33
CA GLN A 381 14.87 5.71 -5.91
C GLN A 381 14.44 6.60 -7.09
N SER A 382 13.16 6.99 -7.12
CA SER A 382 12.67 7.95 -8.09
C SER A 382 13.40 9.31 -7.99
N PRO A 383 13.84 9.90 -9.12
CA PRO A 383 14.40 11.25 -9.15
C PRO A 383 13.43 12.33 -8.66
N ALA A 384 12.12 12.04 -8.65
CA ALA A 384 11.10 12.94 -8.11
C ALA A 384 11.28 13.23 -6.61
N LEU A 385 11.95 12.32 -5.89
CA LEU A 385 12.25 12.46 -4.47
C LEU A 385 13.58 13.20 -4.21
N SER A 386 14.43 13.35 -5.24
CA SER A 386 15.74 14.00 -5.14
C SER A 386 15.68 15.53 -5.27
N VAL A 387 14.51 16.09 -5.62
CA VAL A 387 14.33 17.51 -5.97
C VAL A 387 13.38 18.20 -4.99
N ARG A 388 13.81 18.39 -3.73
CA ARG A 388 13.23 19.45 -2.87
C ARG A 388 14.24 20.49 -2.38
N ALA A 389 15.48 20.41 -2.85
CA ALA A 389 16.48 21.46 -2.65
C ALA A 389 16.58 22.39 -3.88
N ARG A 390 15.53 23.18 -4.18
CA ARG A 390 15.63 24.45 -4.96
C ARG A 390 14.28 25.18 -5.10
N GLY A 391 14.19 26.36 -4.49
CA GLY A 391 13.32 27.47 -4.93
C GLY A 391 12.02 27.65 -4.12
N GLY A 392 11.98 28.67 -3.26
CA GLY A 392 10.76 29.10 -2.58
C GLY A 392 9.97 30.15 -3.36
N ASP A 393 8.72 30.36 -2.95
CA ASP A 393 8.13 31.69 -2.82
C ASP A 393 6.91 31.69 -1.87
N GLY A 394 6.96 32.58 -0.88
CA GLY A 394 5.84 33.35 -0.32
C GLY A 394 4.57 32.65 0.20
N GLY A 395 4.64 31.93 1.32
CA GLY A 395 3.48 31.61 2.16
C GLY A 395 3.77 31.90 3.63
N SER A 396 2.95 32.74 4.27
CA SER A 396 3.16 33.20 5.65
C SER A 396 3.35 32.04 6.66
N PRO A 397 4.33 32.13 7.58
CA PRO A 397 4.62 31.07 8.54
C PRO A 397 3.51 31.00 9.60
N SER A 398 2.75 29.90 9.62
CA SER A 398 1.95 29.55 10.78
C SER A 398 2.89 29.03 11.89
N ALA A 399 2.98 29.84 12.95
CA ALA A 399 3.51 29.56 14.29
C ALA A 399 4.45 28.34 14.41
N GLY A 400 5.76 28.64 14.41
CA GLY A 400 6.82 27.65 14.62
C GLY A 400 6.60 26.80 15.87
N MET A 401 6.54 25.49 15.64
CA MET A 401 6.59 24.47 16.68
C MET A 401 7.97 24.54 17.32
N ARG A 402 8.02 25.07 18.54
CA ARG A 402 9.25 25.16 19.32
C ARG A 402 9.55 23.76 19.85
N LEU A 403 10.58 23.12 19.30
CA LEU A 403 11.12 21.85 19.75
C LEU A 403 11.75 22.05 21.12
N ASP A 404 10.99 21.82 22.19
CA ASP A 404 11.57 21.65 23.52
C ASP A 404 12.22 20.25 23.55
N SER A 405 13.55 20.24 23.38
CA SER A 405 14.40 19.06 23.47
C SER A 405 14.41 18.52 24.89
N VAL A 406 14.02 17.25 25.04
CA VAL A 406 14.40 16.43 26.19
C VAL A 406 15.76 15.81 25.87
N ASP A 407 16.61 15.64 26.89
CA ASP A 407 18.07 15.39 26.90
C ASP A 407 18.67 14.22 26.05
N ASP A 408 17.97 13.63 25.09
CA ASP A 408 18.49 12.53 24.25
C ASP A 408 18.83 13.01 22.83
N ASP A 409 20.09 12.82 22.41
CA ASP A 409 20.57 13.12 21.06
C ASP A 409 19.90 12.19 20.02
N PRO A 410 19.10 12.72 19.07
CA PRO A 410 18.44 11.90 18.07
C PRO A 410 19.40 11.09 17.19
N ALA A 411 20.71 11.41 17.15
CA ALA A 411 21.72 10.59 16.46
C ALA A 411 21.93 9.20 17.06
N HIS A 412 21.61 9.02 18.36
CA HIS A 412 22.00 7.83 19.12
C HIS A 412 20.87 7.18 19.92
N THR A 413 19.69 7.79 19.95
CA THR A 413 18.47 7.17 20.50
C THR A 413 17.61 6.58 19.39
N THR A 414 16.97 5.44 19.65
CA THR A 414 16.04 4.81 18.71
C THR A 414 14.75 5.61 18.56
N THR A 415 14.38 6.41 19.56
CA THR A 415 13.17 7.26 19.51
C THR A 415 13.35 8.51 18.65
N ASP A 416 12.24 9.18 18.32
CA ASP A 416 12.20 10.46 17.60
C ASP A 416 11.85 11.59 18.61
N PRO A 417 12.83 12.17 19.33
CA PRO A 417 12.59 13.25 20.30
C PRO A 417 12.14 14.57 19.65
N ASP A 418 12.46 14.76 18.36
CA ASP A 418 12.16 15.93 17.53
C ASP A 418 10.85 15.83 16.73
N ARG A 419 10.11 14.73 16.90
CA ARG A 419 8.85 14.46 16.20
C ARG A 419 7.76 15.54 16.39
N ALA A 420 6.91 15.69 15.38
CA ALA A 420 5.65 16.43 15.45
C ALA A 420 4.52 15.65 16.16
N CYS A 421 4.53 14.32 16.04
CA CYS A 421 3.44 13.47 16.53
C CYS A 421 3.61 13.05 18.00
N ALA A 422 2.51 12.70 18.67
CA ALA A 422 2.49 12.55 20.13
C ALA A 422 3.32 11.38 20.64
N VAL A 423 3.23 10.22 19.99
CA VAL A 423 3.96 8.99 20.37
C VAL A 423 5.14 8.75 19.43
N SER A 424 6.28 8.37 19.98
CA SER A 424 7.49 8.09 19.20
C SER A 424 7.34 6.80 18.39
N ARG A 425 7.78 6.78 17.12
CA ARG A 425 8.19 5.50 16.51
C ARG A 425 9.45 5.00 17.21
N ASN A 426 9.74 3.72 17.05
CA ASN A 426 11.01 3.11 17.48
C ASN A 426 11.34 3.27 18.97
N ASP A 427 10.31 3.39 19.82
CA ASP A 427 10.43 3.24 21.27
C ASP A 427 10.36 1.74 21.61
N PRO A 428 11.43 1.12 22.16
CA PRO A 428 11.44 -0.31 22.49
C PRO A 428 10.42 -0.70 23.57
N GLY A 429 9.93 0.27 24.35
CA GLY A 429 8.86 0.05 25.33
C GLY A 429 7.45 0.08 24.74
N LEU A 430 7.30 0.40 23.45
CA LEU A 430 6.02 0.58 22.78
C LEU A 430 5.93 -0.25 21.51
N GLN A 431 5.31 -1.42 21.60
CA GLN A 431 4.95 -2.22 20.44
C GLN A 431 3.43 -2.32 20.29
N ALA A 432 2.94 -2.29 19.07
CA ALA A 432 1.55 -2.46 18.73
C ALA A 432 1.26 -3.92 18.39
N LEU A 433 0.30 -4.55 19.04
CA LEU A 433 -0.14 -5.91 18.70
C LEU A 433 -0.89 -5.89 17.37
N GLN A 434 -0.46 -6.69 16.41
CA GLN A 434 -1.21 -6.91 15.18
C GLN A 434 -2.38 -7.88 15.45
N PRO A 435 -3.64 -7.42 15.35
CA PRO A 435 -4.79 -8.29 15.56
C PRO A 435 -4.98 -9.27 14.38
N SER A 436 -5.63 -10.39 14.66
CA SER A 436 -6.22 -11.24 13.61
C SER A 436 -7.55 -10.63 13.10
N PRO A 437 -8.02 -10.98 11.89
CA PRO A 437 -9.31 -10.50 11.39
C PRO A 437 -10.48 -10.76 12.36
N ALA A 438 -10.51 -11.95 12.97
CA ALA A 438 -11.50 -12.31 13.99
C ALA A 438 -11.46 -11.38 15.22
N MET A 439 -10.26 -10.98 15.67
CA MET A 439 -10.11 -10.00 16.76
C MET A 439 -10.64 -8.63 16.35
N VAL A 440 -10.41 -8.20 15.11
CA VAL A 440 -10.91 -6.91 14.60
C VAL A 440 -12.43 -6.90 14.51
N GLU A 441 -13.04 -7.95 13.97
CA GLU A 441 -14.51 -8.09 13.92
C GLU A 441 -15.11 -8.14 15.32
N TRP A 442 -14.52 -8.93 16.22
CA TRP A 442 -14.94 -8.97 17.62
C TRP A 442 -14.89 -7.59 18.29
N ALA A 443 -13.77 -6.87 18.16
CA ALA A 443 -13.62 -5.56 18.76
C ALA A 443 -14.61 -4.56 18.17
N THR A 444 -14.83 -4.61 16.85
CA THR A 444 -15.79 -3.77 16.15
C THR A 444 -17.23 -4.02 16.63
N ASP A 445 -17.67 -5.28 16.62
CA ASP A 445 -19.02 -5.68 17.06
C ASP A 445 -19.28 -5.24 18.50
N LEU A 446 -18.32 -5.41 19.40
CA LEU A 446 -18.46 -4.97 20.78
C LEU A 446 -18.41 -3.44 20.91
N ALA A 447 -17.55 -2.75 20.16
CA ALA A 447 -17.42 -1.29 20.22
C ALA A 447 -18.69 -0.58 19.75
N VAL A 448 -19.31 -1.03 18.66
CA VAL A 448 -20.57 -0.44 18.18
C VAL A 448 -21.74 -0.69 19.12
N GLN A 449 -21.68 -1.76 19.93
CA GLN A 449 -22.61 -2.03 21.01
C GLN A 449 -22.29 -1.21 22.29
N GLY A 450 -21.13 -0.54 22.35
CA GLY A 450 -20.63 0.17 23.53
C GLY A 450 -20.22 -0.77 24.67
N ARG A 451 -19.75 -1.98 24.33
CA ARG A 451 -19.51 -3.10 25.24
C ARG A 451 -18.08 -3.66 25.15
N LEU A 452 -17.15 -2.91 24.56
CA LEU A 452 -15.73 -3.30 24.48
C LEU A 452 -15.01 -3.07 25.82
N ASP A 453 -15.48 -3.79 26.84
CA ASP A 453 -15.08 -3.66 28.24
C ASP A 453 -13.96 -4.63 28.65
N VAL A 454 -13.27 -5.21 27.66
CA VAL A 454 -12.13 -6.11 27.91
C VAL A 454 -11.10 -5.40 28.79
N ARG A 455 -10.68 -6.06 29.87
CA ARG A 455 -9.73 -5.47 30.79
C ARG A 455 -8.31 -5.66 30.27
N ARG A 456 -7.68 -4.58 29.82
CA ARG A 456 -6.23 -4.51 29.60
C ARG A 456 -5.54 -4.41 30.96
N ARG A 457 -4.58 -5.30 31.23
CA ARG A 457 -3.79 -5.29 32.47
C ARG A 457 -2.79 -4.14 32.42
N SER A 458 -2.28 -3.73 33.58
CA SER A 458 -1.19 -2.75 33.63
C SER A 458 0.02 -3.24 32.84
N GLY A 459 0.56 -2.35 32.03
CA GLY A 459 1.62 -2.59 31.08
C GLY A 459 1.23 -3.47 29.89
N TRP A 460 0.00 -3.35 29.40
CA TRP A 460 -0.42 -3.96 28.13
C TRP A 460 0.56 -3.63 27.00
N ASN A 461 0.99 -4.63 26.21
CA ASN A 461 1.97 -4.49 25.13
C ASN A 461 3.27 -3.74 25.51
N GLY A 462 3.76 -3.99 26.72
CA GLY A 462 5.07 -3.48 27.18
C GLY A 462 5.03 -2.05 27.71
N THR A 463 3.88 -1.38 27.59
CA THR A 463 3.69 0.00 28.06
C THR A 463 3.84 0.17 29.58
N ASP A 464 3.83 1.42 30.03
CA ASP A 464 3.71 1.82 31.43
C ASP A 464 2.27 2.11 31.87
N LEU A 465 1.29 1.87 31.00
CA LEU A 465 -0.10 2.22 31.26
C LEU A 465 -0.68 1.46 32.48
N ALA A 466 -1.58 2.14 33.18
CA ALA A 466 -2.40 1.50 34.20
C ALA A 466 -3.37 0.48 33.57
N SER A 467 -4.13 -0.23 34.40
CA SER A 467 -5.17 -1.13 33.87
C SER A 467 -6.37 -0.31 33.38
N TYR A 468 -6.81 -0.54 32.15
CA TYR A 468 -7.93 0.18 31.52
C TYR A 468 -8.84 -0.76 30.72
N THR A 469 -9.98 -0.24 30.27
CA THR A 469 -10.83 -0.88 29.25
C THR A 469 -10.89 0.05 28.03
N PRO A 470 -10.88 -0.47 26.79
CA PRO A 470 -10.99 0.36 25.59
C PRO A 470 -12.17 1.33 25.64
N GLN A 471 -13.37 0.81 25.94
CA GLN A 471 -14.58 1.64 26.04
C GLN A 471 -14.59 2.57 27.28
N GLY A 472 -13.75 2.30 28.29
CA GLY A 472 -13.60 3.17 29.45
C GLY A 472 -12.77 4.40 29.13
N LEU A 473 -11.72 4.25 28.32
CA LEU A 473 -10.90 5.36 27.82
C LEU A 473 -11.59 6.12 26.67
N PHE A 474 -12.38 5.42 25.86
CA PHE A 474 -13.09 5.97 24.70
C PHE A 474 -14.59 5.64 24.79
N PRO A 475 -15.34 6.33 25.67
CA PRO A 475 -16.77 6.09 25.86
C PRO A 475 -17.60 6.47 24.62
N PRO A 476 -18.54 5.64 24.15
CA PRO A 476 -19.25 5.91 22.92
C PRO A 476 -20.19 7.12 23.08
N GLY A 477 -20.23 7.97 22.06
CA GLY A 477 -21.22 9.04 21.93
C GLY A 477 -22.60 8.51 21.58
N ARG A 478 -23.65 9.27 21.94
CA ARG A 478 -25.02 8.95 21.51
C ARG A 478 -25.26 9.54 20.11
N LEU A 479 -25.81 8.73 19.21
CA LEU A 479 -26.22 9.22 17.90
C LEU A 479 -27.49 10.07 17.99
N LYS A 480 -27.47 11.21 17.28
CA LYS A 480 -28.68 11.95 16.92
C LYS A 480 -29.50 11.07 15.96
N GLY A 481 -30.81 11.03 16.17
CA GLY A 481 -31.70 10.08 15.50
C GLY A 481 -31.83 8.72 16.20
N GLY A 482 -31.02 8.43 17.23
CA GLY A 482 -31.01 7.14 17.92
C GLY A 482 -30.15 6.09 17.19
N GLY A 483 -30.15 4.83 17.63
CA GLY A 483 -29.36 3.76 17.01
C GLY A 483 -27.86 3.78 17.36
N ARG A 484 -27.05 3.13 16.52
CA ARG A 484 -25.59 2.99 16.64
C ARG A 484 -24.92 2.96 15.26
N VAL A 485 -23.59 3.07 15.24
CA VAL A 485 -22.78 2.80 14.05
C VAL A 485 -22.95 1.33 13.67
N PRO A 486 -23.30 0.96 12.42
CA PRO A 486 -23.28 -0.43 11.99
C PRO A 486 -21.86 -0.98 11.97
N ALA A 487 -21.65 -2.20 12.48
CA ALA A 487 -20.34 -2.86 12.47
C ALA A 487 -19.66 -2.84 11.09
N GLN A 488 -20.41 -3.12 10.02
CA GLN A 488 -19.92 -3.12 8.63
C GLN A 488 -19.39 -1.77 8.15
N VAL A 489 -19.97 -0.65 8.62
CA VAL A 489 -19.47 0.69 8.27
C VAL A 489 -18.08 0.88 8.86
N LEU A 490 -17.91 0.51 10.14
CA LEU A 490 -16.60 0.59 10.79
C LEU A 490 -15.60 -0.40 10.15
N LEU A 491 -15.98 -1.66 9.92
CA LEU A 491 -15.11 -2.65 9.27
C LEU A 491 -14.66 -2.20 7.88
N GLY A 492 -15.54 -1.55 7.12
CA GLY A 492 -15.18 -0.97 5.82
C GLY A 492 -14.19 0.20 5.95
N VAL A 493 -14.33 1.05 6.97
CA VAL A 493 -13.34 2.08 7.30
C VAL A 493 -12.00 1.43 7.65
N LEU A 494 -11.95 0.47 8.57
CA LEU A 494 -10.71 -0.19 8.99
C LEU A 494 -10.01 -0.91 7.82
N SER A 495 -10.78 -1.49 6.89
CA SER A 495 -10.25 -2.11 5.67
C SER A 495 -9.62 -1.06 4.76
N GLN A 496 -10.31 0.06 4.54
CA GLN A 496 -9.83 1.11 3.65
C GLN A 496 -8.61 1.84 4.21
N GLU A 497 -8.64 2.21 5.48
CA GLU A 497 -7.62 3.01 6.15
C GLU A 497 -6.28 2.27 6.24
N SER A 498 -6.28 1.03 6.73
CA SER A 498 -5.06 0.36 7.15
C SER A 498 -4.95 -1.09 6.73
N ASN A 499 -5.92 -1.64 5.99
CA ASN A 499 -5.96 -3.08 5.67
C ASN A 499 -6.16 -3.97 6.91
N LEU A 500 -6.87 -3.46 7.94
CA LEU A 500 -7.01 -4.08 9.26
C LEU A 500 -5.69 -4.20 10.05
N LEU A 501 -4.68 -3.39 9.71
CA LEU A 501 -3.38 -3.39 10.39
C LEU A 501 -3.37 -2.41 11.55
N GLN A 502 -2.95 -2.86 12.73
CA GLN A 502 -2.62 -1.98 13.86
C GLN A 502 -1.10 -1.78 13.97
N SER A 503 -0.34 -2.82 13.64
CA SER A 503 1.12 -2.79 13.57
C SER A 503 1.58 -2.59 12.11
N THR A 504 2.87 -2.38 11.90
CA THR A 504 3.49 -2.39 10.57
C THR A 504 3.08 -3.62 9.78
N SER A 505 3.07 -3.50 8.45
CA SER A 505 2.81 -4.60 7.52
C SER A 505 3.73 -5.80 7.74
N ARG A 506 4.88 -5.60 8.40
CA ARG A 506 5.90 -6.62 8.72
C ARG A 506 5.56 -7.51 9.91
N ALA A 507 4.59 -7.13 10.74
CA ALA A 507 4.14 -7.94 11.86
C ALA A 507 2.99 -8.87 11.43
N SER A 508 3.11 -10.16 11.72
CA SER A 508 2.02 -11.10 11.51
C SER A 508 0.96 -11.00 12.60
N ALA A 509 -0.26 -11.51 12.34
CA ALA A 509 -1.30 -11.57 13.37
C ALA A 509 -0.81 -12.31 14.63
N GLY A 510 -0.89 -11.64 15.78
CA GLY A 510 -0.38 -12.16 17.05
C GLY A 510 1.04 -11.72 17.40
N GLU A 511 1.78 -11.10 16.49
CA GLU A 511 3.04 -10.41 16.78
C GLU A 511 2.80 -8.96 17.16
N SER A 512 3.84 -8.36 17.74
CA SER A 512 3.88 -6.93 18.01
C SER A 512 5.03 -6.28 17.26
N GLY A 513 4.91 -5.01 16.92
CA GLY A 513 5.97 -4.26 16.25
C GLY A 513 5.72 -2.77 16.31
N ASN A 514 6.31 -1.99 15.40
CA ASN A 514 5.90 -0.59 15.23
C ASN A 514 4.40 -0.50 14.93
N PHE A 515 3.75 0.60 15.34
CA PHE A 515 2.39 0.90 14.90
C PHE A 515 2.38 1.34 13.43
N ILE A 516 1.28 1.07 12.72
CA ILE A 516 1.07 1.63 11.38
C ILE A 516 0.77 3.13 11.46
N GLN A 517 1.26 3.90 10.48
CA GLN A 517 1.30 5.36 10.50
C GLN A 517 0.87 5.97 9.15
N GLY A 518 0.26 7.15 9.17
CA GLY A 518 -0.32 7.81 7.98
C GLY A 518 0.58 8.82 7.25
N GLY A 519 1.76 9.13 7.77
CA GLY A 519 2.69 10.13 7.19
C GLY A 519 3.61 10.77 8.24
N TYR A 520 4.07 9.99 9.21
CA TYR A 520 4.72 10.40 10.45
C TYR A 520 5.88 11.39 10.27
N TYR A 521 6.68 11.21 9.22
CA TYR A 521 7.87 12.03 8.92
C TYR A 521 7.61 13.15 7.90
N GLY A 522 6.38 13.30 7.38
CA GLY A 522 6.03 14.29 6.36
C GLY A 522 6.84 14.18 5.06
N ASN A 523 7.34 12.98 4.79
CA ASN A 523 8.40 12.73 3.82
C ASN A 523 7.91 12.54 2.38
N ALA A 524 6.59 12.55 2.14
CA ALA A 524 5.98 12.32 0.83
C ALA A 524 6.53 11.07 0.11
N GLY A 525 6.85 10.01 0.87
CA GLY A 525 7.43 8.76 0.36
C GLY A 525 8.95 8.74 0.20
N SER A 526 9.68 9.80 0.54
CA SER A 526 11.15 9.81 0.49
C SER A 526 11.78 9.21 1.75
N VAL A 527 12.70 8.25 1.63
CA VAL A 527 13.55 7.79 2.75
C VAL A 527 14.72 8.70 3.09
N HIS A 528 14.88 9.79 2.33
CA HIS A 528 15.95 10.77 2.53
C HIS A 528 15.42 12.10 3.06
N THR A 529 14.12 12.26 3.29
CA THR A 529 13.50 13.55 3.66
C THR A 529 12.70 13.42 4.93
N VAL A 530 12.84 14.39 5.83
CA VAL A 530 11.98 14.53 7.01
C VAL A 530 11.48 15.97 7.01
N ASP A 531 10.16 16.12 6.98
CA ASP A 531 9.48 17.39 7.08
C ASP A 531 8.40 17.33 8.16
N TRP A 532 8.80 17.63 9.39
CA TRP A 532 7.90 17.64 10.53
C TRP A 532 6.72 18.60 10.40
N SER A 533 6.81 19.62 9.52
CA SER A 533 5.69 20.54 9.27
C SER A 533 4.59 19.94 8.39
N ALA A 534 4.93 18.90 7.62
CA ALA A 534 4.03 18.16 6.75
C ALA A 534 3.66 16.79 7.33
N ALA A 535 3.97 16.53 8.60
CA ALA A 535 3.70 15.24 9.25
C ALA A 535 2.19 14.99 9.41
N ASP A 536 1.76 13.79 9.00
CA ASP A 536 0.45 13.24 9.35
C ASP A 536 0.60 12.29 10.54
N CYS A 537 -0.14 12.59 11.62
CA CYS A 537 -0.11 11.85 12.87
C CYS A 537 -1.23 10.79 12.97
N GLY A 538 -1.74 10.28 11.85
CA GLY A 538 -2.66 9.14 11.81
C GLY A 538 -2.04 7.85 12.31
N TYR A 539 -2.60 7.28 13.39
CA TYR A 539 -2.07 6.08 14.04
C TYR A 539 -3.04 4.89 13.99
N GLY A 540 -2.50 3.70 13.75
CA GLY A 540 -3.17 2.42 13.97
C GLY A 540 -4.31 2.11 12.99
N ILE A 541 -5.14 1.14 13.37
CA ILE A 541 -6.08 0.46 12.45
C ILE A 541 -7.18 1.37 11.86
N GLY A 542 -7.61 2.40 12.59
CA GLY A 542 -8.54 3.41 12.09
C GLY A 542 -7.88 4.69 11.57
N GLN A 543 -6.54 4.76 11.56
CA GLN A 543 -5.77 5.98 11.22
C GLN A 543 -6.25 7.20 12.03
N VAL A 544 -6.36 7.04 13.35
CA VAL A 544 -6.80 8.11 14.26
C VAL A 544 -5.78 9.23 14.23
N THR A 545 -6.17 10.39 13.69
CA THR A 545 -5.25 11.51 13.38
C THR A 545 -5.48 12.73 14.27
N SER A 546 -6.72 13.22 14.38
CA SER A 546 -7.05 14.33 15.27
C SER A 546 -6.77 13.94 16.74
N GLY A 547 -6.16 14.82 17.52
CA GLY A 547 -5.73 14.50 18.88
C GLY A 547 -4.36 13.83 19.01
N MET A 548 -3.69 13.48 17.90
CA MET A 548 -2.45 12.71 17.91
C MET A 548 -1.19 13.52 17.59
N ALA A 549 -1.31 14.81 17.29
CA ALA A 549 -0.15 15.72 17.25
C ALA A 549 0.33 16.03 18.69
N ARG A 550 1.64 16.25 18.86
CA ARG A 550 2.24 16.53 20.19
C ARG A 550 1.67 17.80 20.85
N THR A 551 1.24 18.76 20.04
CA THR A 551 0.63 20.01 20.50
C THR A 551 -0.88 19.93 20.70
N ASP A 552 -1.52 18.81 20.32
CA ASP A 552 -2.95 18.61 20.49
C ASP A 552 -3.27 18.17 21.93
N THR A 553 -4.44 18.56 22.40
CA THR A 553 -4.94 18.30 23.76
C THR A 553 -6.29 17.58 23.79
N THR A 554 -6.81 17.21 22.60
CA THR A 554 -8.06 16.45 22.45
C THR A 554 -7.99 15.10 23.17
N TYR A 555 -6.83 14.44 23.11
CA TYR A 555 -6.54 13.22 23.85
C TYR A 555 -5.47 13.45 24.91
N THR A 556 -5.59 12.74 26.03
CA THR A 556 -4.53 12.66 27.04
C THR A 556 -3.37 11.81 26.54
N ALA A 557 -2.18 11.95 27.14
CA ALA A 557 -1.03 11.10 26.81
C ALA A 557 -1.31 9.59 27.00
N GLU A 558 -2.15 9.24 27.99
CA GLU A 558 -2.62 7.85 28.19
C GLU A 558 -3.48 7.38 27.02
N GLN A 559 -4.43 8.20 26.56
CA GLN A 559 -5.27 7.89 25.41
C GLN A 559 -4.45 7.78 24.12
N GLN A 560 -3.53 8.71 23.87
CA GLN A 560 -2.63 8.68 22.71
C GLN A 560 -1.82 7.39 22.68
N ARG A 561 -1.23 6.98 23.81
CA ARG A 561 -0.51 5.70 23.91
C ARG A 561 -1.42 4.49 23.70
N ALA A 562 -2.61 4.48 24.29
CA ALA A 562 -3.58 3.38 24.12
C ALA A 562 -4.02 3.23 22.65
N ILE A 563 -4.34 4.32 21.95
CA ILE A 563 -4.65 4.36 20.51
C ILE A 563 -3.51 3.75 19.68
N THR A 564 -2.27 3.97 20.11
CA THR A 564 -1.06 3.53 19.40
C THR A 564 -0.81 2.03 19.54
N VAL A 565 -0.94 1.48 20.75
CA VAL A 565 -0.52 0.09 21.02
C VAL A 565 -1.65 -0.95 21.09
N ASP A 566 -2.90 -0.53 21.30
CA ASP A 566 -4.06 -1.43 21.46
C ASP A 566 -5.08 -1.21 20.34
N TYR A 567 -5.18 -2.17 19.43
CA TYR A 567 -6.15 -2.16 18.33
C TYR A 567 -7.59 -1.95 18.82
N ALA A 568 -7.95 -2.48 20.00
CA ALA A 568 -9.29 -2.35 20.55
C ALA A 568 -9.58 -0.91 21.02
N ALA A 569 -8.57 -0.23 21.58
CA ALA A 569 -8.67 1.18 21.96
C ALA A 569 -8.76 2.09 20.72
N ASN A 570 -7.97 1.79 19.68
CA ASN A 570 -8.02 2.50 18.41
C ASN A 570 -9.40 2.36 17.72
N ILE A 571 -9.97 1.14 17.70
CA ILE A 571 -11.33 0.89 17.18
C ILE A 571 -12.38 1.66 17.99
N ALA A 572 -12.28 1.68 19.32
CA ALA A 572 -13.21 2.45 20.16
C ALA A 572 -13.13 3.96 19.89
N ALA A 573 -11.93 4.51 19.69
CA ALA A 573 -11.74 5.90 19.27
C ALA A 573 -12.32 6.17 17.88
N SER A 574 -12.14 5.24 16.93
CA SER A 574 -12.71 5.33 15.56
C SER A 574 -14.23 5.37 15.57
N VAL A 575 -14.89 4.60 16.47
CA VAL A 575 -16.34 4.68 16.70
C VAL A 575 -16.75 6.08 17.16
N GLN A 576 -16.03 6.69 18.10
CA GLN A 576 -16.33 8.05 18.55
C GLN A 576 -16.24 9.05 17.39
N ILE A 577 -15.20 8.96 16.56
CA ILE A 577 -15.02 9.84 15.41
C ILE A 577 -16.20 9.72 14.44
N LEU A 578 -16.62 8.49 14.08
CA LEU A 578 -17.78 8.30 13.21
C LEU A 578 -19.07 8.83 13.83
N GLN A 579 -19.28 8.64 15.15
CA GLN A 579 -20.43 9.18 15.86
C GLN A 579 -20.42 10.71 15.85
N ASP A 580 -19.26 11.33 16.01
CA ASP A 580 -19.09 12.78 15.96
C ASP A 580 -19.37 13.33 14.56
N LYS A 581 -18.84 12.69 13.51
CA LYS A 581 -19.15 13.08 12.11
C LYS A 581 -20.64 12.94 11.79
N TRP A 582 -21.25 11.82 12.18
CA TRP A 582 -22.70 11.62 12.04
C TRP A 582 -23.47 12.73 12.74
N ASN A 583 -23.14 13.02 14.01
CA ASN A 583 -23.85 14.01 14.80
C ASN A 583 -23.68 15.42 14.24
N GLN A 584 -22.48 15.80 13.81
CA GLN A 584 -22.19 17.08 13.16
C GLN A 584 -23.09 17.28 11.93
N LEU A 585 -23.18 16.27 11.06
CA LEU A 585 -24.00 16.33 9.85
C LEU A 585 -25.51 16.32 10.17
N TYR A 586 -25.92 15.50 11.14
CA TYR A 586 -27.31 15.41 11.57
C TYR A 586 -27.83 16.73 12.12
N GLU A 587 -27.03 17.42 12.94
CA GLU A 587 -27.39 18.74 13.49
C GLU A 587 -27.55 19.82 12.41
N ARG A 588 -26.88 19.64 11.27
CA ARG A 588 -27.00 20.52 10.09
C ARG A 588 -28.09 20.08 9.13
N GLY A 589 -28.77 18.96 9.38
CA GLY A 589 -29.78 18.40 8.48
C GLY A 589 -29.21 17.80 7.20
N ILE A 590 -27.91 17.51 7.15
CA ILE A 590 -27.22 16.90 6.01
C ILE A 590 -27.35 15.38 6.14
N LEU A 591 -28.48 14.85 5.67
CA LEU A 591 -28.88 13.46 5.85
C LEU A 591 -28.92 12.71 4.52
N ALA A 592 -28.34 11.51 4.48
CA ALA A 592 -28.51 10.56 3.39
C ALA A 592 -29.74 9.67 3.62
N ASN A 593 -30.59 9.52 2.61
CA ASN A 593 -31.85 8.75 2.58
C ASN A 593 -32.67 8.76 3.88
N GLY A 594 -32.86 9.97 4.44
CA GLY A 594 -33.65 10.19 5.65
C GLY A 594 -32.92 10.01 6.98
N GLY A 595 -31.64 9.60 6.98
CA GLY A 595 -30.78 9.67 8.16
C GLY A 595 -31.11 8.66 9.25
N ASP A 596 -31.63 7.48 8.90
CA ASP A 596 -31.81 6.37 9.84
C ASP A 596 -30.51 5.55 9.92
N PRO A 597 -29.81 5.54 11.07
CA PRO A 597 -28.47 4.94 11.18
C PRO A 597 -28.45 3.42 11.07
N ARG A 598 -29.62 2.75 11.06
CA ARG A 598 -29.68 1.29 10.85
C ARG A 598 -29.24 0.86 9.44
N TYR A 599 -29.31 1.78 8.48
CA TYR A 599 -29.02 1.50 7.07
C TYR A 599 -27.61 1.95 6.71
N LEU A 600 -26.83 1.07 6.08
CA LEU A 600 -25.42 1.31 5.75
C LEU A 600 -25.24 2.54 4.86
N GLU A 601 -26.08 2.71 3.84
CA GLU A 601 -26.01 3.80 2.87
C GLU A 601 -26.29 5.18 3.49
N ASN A 602 -26.99 5.23 4.62
CA ASN A 602 -27.24 6.49 5.32
C ASN A 602 -25.97 7.06 5.96
N TRP A 603 -24.90 6.27 6.06
CA TRP A 603 -23.59 6.70 6.56
C TRP A 603 -22.73 7.39 5.49
N TRP A 604 -23.17 7.46 4.23
CA TRP A 604 -22.40 8.02 3.11
C TRP A 604 -21.73 9.35 3.42
N PHE A 605 -22.50 10.32 3.96
CA PHE A 605 -21.97 11.64 4.29
C PHE A 605 -21.03 11.62 5.51
N ALA A 606 -21.28 10.76 6.49
CA ALA A 606 -20.38 10.61 7.64
C ALA A 606 -19.03 10.00 7.22
N LEU A 607 -19.03 9.05 6.28
CA LEU A 607 -17.82 8.48 5.67
C LEU A 607 -17.04 9.52 4.86
N TRP A 608 -17.74 10.35 4.10
CA TRP A 608 -17.14 11.48 3.39
C TRP A 608 -16.46 12.45 4.37
N ALA A 609 -17.15 12.80 5.47
CA ALA A 609 -16.61 13.68 6.50
C ALA A 609 -15.52 13.04 7.37
N TYR A 610 -15.51 11.70 7.50
CA TYR A 610 -14.43 10.96 8.15
C TYR A 610 -13.12 11.16 7.39
N ASN A 611 -13.18 11.01 6.07
CA ASN A 611 -12.01 11.07 5.21
C ASN A 611 -11.49 12.49 4.96
N SER A 612 -12.34 13.40 4.46
CA SER A 612 -11.90 14.74 4.05
C SER A 612 -12.29 15.86 5.02
N GLY A 613 -12.87 15.51 6.17
CA GLY A 613 -13.42 16.48 7.11
C GLY A 613 -14.76 17.10 6.67
N PHE A 614 -15.31 17.94 7.53
CA PHE A 614 -16.53 18.71 7.29
C PHE A 614 -16.24 20.20 7.51
N ASN A 615 -16.42 21.01 6.47
CA ASN A 615 -16.04 22.41 6.49
C ASN A 615 -17.22 23.26 6.95
N GLU A 616 -17.19 23.70 8.20
CA GLU A 616 -18.26 24.53 8.75
C GLU A 616 -18.19 25.98 8.22
N PRO A 617 -19.34 26.66 8.04
CA PRO A 617 -19.37 28.05 7.65
C PRO A 617 -18.76 28.91 8.77
N THR A 618 -17.86 29.83 8.41
CA THR A 618 -17.24 30.74 9.39
C THR A 618 -18.11 31.96 9.64
N ALA A 619 -18.11 32.48 10.88
CA ALA A 619 -18.89 33.68 11.23
C ALA A 619 -18.44 34.95 10.46
N SER A 620 -17.21 34.96 9.94
CA SER A 620 -16.63 36.06 9.15
C SER A 620 -17.06 36.05 7.68
N ASP A 621 -17.52 34.91 7.15
CA ASP A 621 -17.98 34.78 5.77
C ASP A 621 -19.05 33.69 5.67
N ALA A 622 -20.30 34.08 5.93
CA ALA A 622 -21.46 33.19 5.82
C ALA A 622 -21.82 32.83 4.37
N THR A 623 -21.19 33.48 3.38
CA THR A 623 -21.37 33.21 1.94
C THR A 623 -20.30 32.29 1.37
N ALA A 624 -19.25 31.98 2.13
CA ALA A 624 -18.25 31.02 1.74
C ALA A 624 -18.87 29.63 1.56
N PRO A 625 -18.42 28.85 0.56
CA PRO A 625 -18.77 27.44 0.46
C PRO A 625 -18.46 26.70 1.75
N TRP A 626 -19.35 25.80 2.12
CA TRP A 626 -19.27 25.01 3.33
C TRP A 626 -19.87 23.64 3.06
N GLY A 627 -19.47 22.63 3.83
CA GLY A 627 -19.96 21.27 3.71
C GLY A 627 -18.87 20.23 3.43
N LEU A 628 -19.27 19.16 2.73
CA LEU A 628 -18.45 18.01 2.37
C LEU A 628 -17.59 18.31 1.14
N GLY A 629 -16.28 18.08 1.23
CA GLY A 629 -15.28 18.51 0.24
C GLY A 629 -15.41 17.86 -1.16
N TRP A 630 -14.99 18.55 -2.22
CA TRP A 630 -15.13 18.12 -3.62
C TRP A 630 -14.40 16.81 -3.98
N PHE A 631 -13.31 16.49 -3.31
CA PHE A 631 -12.48 15.31 -3.61
C PHE A 631 -13.25 13.98 -3.56
N ASN A 632 -14.20 13.83 -2.62
CA ASN A 632 -15.01 12.62 -2.47
C ASN A 632 -16.38 12.72 -3.15
N ASN A 633 -16.61 13.74 -3.98
CA ASN A 633 -17.82 13.82 -4.77
C ASN A 633 -17.74 12.82 -5.94
N PRO A 634 -18.70 11.88 -6.08
CA PRO A 634 -18.69 10.92 -7.17
C PRO A 634 -18.68 11.54 -8.57
N ALA A 635 -19.18 12.78 -8.70
CA ALA A 635 -19.20 13.57 -9.93
C ALA A 635 -17.85 14.24 -10.26
N ASN A 636 -16.84 14.11 -9.39
CA ASN A 636 -15.52 14.65 -9.64
C ASN A 636 -14.84 13.93 -10.80
N GLY A 637 -14.32 14.70 -11.77
CA GLY A 637 -13.68 14.20 -12.98
C GLY A 637 -12.41 13.38 -12.75
N LEU A 638 -11.90 13.30 -11.51
CA LEU A 638 -10.83 12.36 -11.11
C LEU A 638 -11.26 10.89 -11.21
N TYR A 639 -12.57 10.62 -11.17
CA TYR A 639 -13.13 9.26 -11.19
C TYR A 639 -13.87 9.01 -12.51
N PRO A 640 -13.83 7.79 -13.05
CA PRO A 640 -14.54 7.47 -14.28
C PRO A 640 -16.06 7.47 -14.02
N PRO A 641 -16.88 8.12 -14.88
CA PRO A 641 -18.31 8.29 -14.64
C PRO A 641 -19.12 7.00 -14.80
N ASP A 642 -18.51 5.95 -15.38
CA ASP A 642 -19.15 4.68 -15.72
C ASP A 642 -18.71 3.52 -14.82
N ARG A 643 -18.04 3.81 -13.70
CA ARG A 643 -17.65 2.80 -12.71
C ARG A 643 -18.87 2.16 -12.07
N LYS A 644 -18.77 0.86 -11.83
CA LYS A 644 -19.74 0.10 -11.02
C LYS A 644 -19.44 0.30 -9.53
N MET A 645 -20.26 -0.26 -8.64
CA MET A 645 -19.93 -0.28 -7.21
C MET A 645 -18.60 -1.02 -6.98
N PHE A 646 -17.73 -0.49 -6.13
CA PHE A 646 -16.45 -1.12 -5.78
C PHE A 646 -16.64 -2.57 -5.35
N LEU A 647 -15.86 -3.49 -5.91
CA LEU A 647 -15.87 -4.95 -5.72
C LEU A 647 -17.09 -5.69 -6.26
N SER A 648 -18.07 -4.99 -6.85
CA SER A 648 -19.24 -5.64 -7.45
C SER A 648 -18.93 -6.35 -8.77
N SER A 649 -17.80 -6.02 -9.40
CA SER A 649 -17.34 -6.67 -10.64
C SER A 649 -16.32 -7.77 -10.40
N GLY A 650 -15.77 -7.86 -9.18
CA GLY A 650 -14.69 -8.78 -8.83
C GLY A 650 -13.71 -8.15 -7.84
N ALA A 651 -12.84 -8.97 -7.26
CA ALA A 651 -11.79 -8.53 -6.34
C ALA A 651 -10.74 -7.62 -7.00
N ASP A 652 -10.58 -7.75 -8.32
CA ASP A 652 -9.65 -6.99 -9.16
C ASP A 652 -9.83 -5.47 -9.05
N ASP A 653 -10.99 -4.97 -8.61
CA ASP A 653 -11.16 -3.54 -8.34
C ASP A 653 -10.14 -3.05 -7.28
N ALA A 654 -9.70 -3.91 -6.35
CA ALA A 654 -8.72 -3.59 -5.31
C ALA A 654 -7.29 -3.38 -5.82
N ARG A 655 -6.99 -3.76 -7.07
CA ARG A 655 -5.74 -3.41 -7.78
C ARG A 655 -5.71 -1.93 -8.19
N SER A 656 -6.88 -1.32 -8.41
CA SER A 656 -7.02 0.08 -8.81
C SER A 656 -8.10 0.79 -7.99
N PRO A 657 -7.95 0.89 -6.65
CA PRO A 657 -8.94 1.50 -5.77
C PRO A 657 -9.09 3.01 -6.02
N ASN A 658 -8.12 3.62 -6.72
CA ASN A 658 -8.13 5.01 -7.15
C ASN A 658 -9.29 5.36 -8.10
N LEU A 659 -9.98 4.37 -8.68
CA LEU A 659 -11.15 4.63 -9.52
C LEU A 659 -12.41 5.00 -8.73
N TRP A 660 -12.42 4.82 -7.40
CA TRP A 660 -13.58 5.08 -6.53
C TRP A 660 -13.30 6.13 -5.47
N THR A 661 -14.34 6.87 -5.08
CA THR A 661 -14.28 7.77 -3.90
C THR A 661 -14.18 6.96 -2.60
N TYR A 662 -13.80 7.63 -1.51
CA TYR A 662 -13.68 6.97 -0.20
C TYR A 662 -15.00 6.31 0.28
N PRO A 663 -16.18 6.97 0.23
CA PRO A 663 -17.44 6.32 0.65
C PRO A 663 -17.81 5.10 -0.19
N GLU A 664 -17.52 5.13 -1.50
CA GLU A 664 -17.74 4.00 -2.40
C GLU A 664 -16.91 2.78 -2.00
N ARG A 665 -15.63 2.99 -1.66
CA ARG A 665 -14.75 1.90 -1.24
C ARG A 665 -15.18 1.30 0.10
N VAL A 666 -15.51 2.14 1.08
CA VAL A 666 -15.98 1.66 2.39
C VAL A 666 -17.26 0.83 2.29
N LEU A 667 -18.24 1.28 1.50
CA LEU A 667 -19.47 0.50 1.29
C LEU A 667 -19.24 -0.75 0.42
N GLY A 668 -18.26 -0.73 -0.49
CA GLY A 668 -17.77 -1.94 -1.16
C GLY A 668 -17.24 -2.97 -0.17
N TRP A 669 -16.36 -2.57 0.74
CA TRP A 669 -15.87 -3.45 1.81
C TRP A 669 -16.98 -3.98 2.70
N ALA A 670 -17.96 -3.13 3.06
CA ALA A 670 -19.11 -3.53 3.84
C ALA A 670 -19.96 -4.62 3.14
N ALA A 671 -19.97 -4.65 1.81
CA ALA A 671 -20.77 -5.56 0.99
C ALA A 671 -20.05 -6.86 0.60
N TYR A 672 -18.72 -6.82 0.42
CA TYR A 672 -17.96 -7.94 -0.14
C TYR A 672 -16.88 -8.50 0.80
N SER A 673 -16.59 -7.80 1.92
CA SER A 673 -15.49 -8.07 2.85
C SER A 673 -14.11 -7.98 2.21
N GLN A 674 -13.12 -7.68 3.04
CA GLN A 674 -11.75 -7.98 2.69
C GLN A 674 -11.54 -9.50 2.77
N LEU A 675 -10.71 -10.05 1.88
CA LEU A 675 -10.22 -11.41 1.98
C LEU A 675 -8.81 -11.44 2.60
N LYS A 676 -8.58 -12.40 3.49
CA LYS A 676 -7.28 -12.64 4.13
C LYS A 676 -6.90 -14.11 4.01
N THR A 677 -5.61 -14.35 3.84
CA THR A 677 -5.06 -15.71 3.87
C THR A 677 -4.86 -16.16 5.31
N ASP A 678 -5.43 -17.31 5.66
CA ASP A 678 -5.14 -18.00 6.91
C ASP A 678 -3.69 -18.50 6.86
N PRO A 679 -2.79 -18.01 7.74
CA PRO A 679 -1.39 -18.38 7.71
C PRO A 679 -1.16 -19.87 8.05
N ALA A 680 -2.07 -20.53 8.76
CA ALA A 680 -1.94 -21.94 9.12
C ALA A 680 -2.36 -22.88 7.99
N THR A 681 -3.41 -22.51 7.24
CA THR A 681 -3.97 -23.38 6.20
C THR A 681 -3.65 -22.94 4.77
N GLY A 682 -3.23 -21.68 4.57
CA GLY A 682 -3.09 -21.04 3.25
C GLY A 682 -4.43 -20.74 2.57
N ALA A 683 -5.56 -20.91 3.26
CA ALA A 683 -6.87 -20.67 2.68
C ALA A 683 -7.25 -19.18 2.74
N ALA A 684 -7.78 -18.63 1.64
CA ALA A 684 -8.38 -17.30 1.67
C ALA A 684 -9.77 -17.40 2.29
N SER A 685 -10.10 -16.49 3.20
CA SER A 685 -11.42 -16.37 3.82
C SER A 685 -11.79 -14.91 3.99
N ALA A 686 -13.10 -14.63 4.03
CA ALA A 686 -13.60 -13.32 4.44
C ALA A 686 -13.04 -12.93 5.82
N ALA A 687 -12.57 -11.70 5.91
CA ALA A 687 -12.01 -11.14 7.12
C ALA A 687 -13.09 -10.88 8.19
N PHE A 688 -14.33 -10.66 7.74
CA PHE A 688 -15.49 -10.36 8.59
C PHE A 688 -16.82 -10.62 7.86
N ALA A 689 -17.92 -10.70 8.61
CA ALA A 689 -19.26 -10.81 8.05
C ALA A 689 -19.71 -9.51 7.36
N VAL A 690 -20.18 -9.64 6.13
CA VAL A 690 -20.74 -8.54 5.32
C VAL A 690 -22.14 -8.17 5.76
N GLY A 691 -22.60 -6.99 5.34
CA GLY A 691 -23.94 -6.51 5.61
C GLY A 691 -25.02 -7.35 4.91
N SER A 692 -26.26 -7.17 5.34
CA SER A 692 -27.42 -7.84 4.72
C SER A 692 -28.21 -6.86 3.88
N TRP A 693 -28.25 -7.09 2.56
CA TRP A 693 -29.07 -6.32 1.61
C TRP A 693 -30.32 -7.10 1.17
N PRO A 694 -31.43 -6.42 0.85
CA PRO A 694 -32.59 -7.00 0.18
C PRO A 694 -32.29 -7.56 -1.22
N ALA A 695 -33.33 -8.10 -1.87
CA ALA A 695 -33.22 -8.65 -3.22
C ALA A 695 -32.65 -7.62 -4.21
N GLY A 696 -31.61 -8.02 -4.95
CA GLY A 696 -30.86 -7.16 -5.87
C GLY A 696 -29.51 -6.67 -5.32
N GLY A 697 -29.25 -6.82 -4.02
CA GLY A 697 -27.93 -6.64 -3.42
C GLY A 697 -27.47 -5.18 -3.29
N ALA A 698 -26.24 -5.00 -2.80
CA ALA A 698 -25.65 -3.70 -2.51
C ALA A 698 -25.58 -2.73 -3.71
N PRO A 699 -25.30 -3.16 -4.95
CA PRO A 699 -25.23 -2.25 -6.09
C PRO A 699 -26.50 -1.44 -6.35
N ASN A 700 -27.68 -1.94 -5.96
CA ASN A 700 -28.95 -1.21 -6.12
C ASN A 700 -29.11 -0.04 -5.14
N ALA A 701 -28.34 -0.01 -4.05
CA ALA A 701 -28.39 1.03 -3.03
C ALA A 701 -27.35 2.14 -3.27
N GLN A 702 -26.46 1.95 -4.24
CA GLN A 702 -25.43 2.89 -4.64
C GLN A 702 -26.05 4.21 -5.17
N PRO A 703 -25.58 5.39 -4.74
CA PRO A 703 -26.02 6.64 -5.34
C PRO A 703 -25.59 6.75 -6.81
N PRO A 704 -26.42 7.33 -7.67
CA PRO A 704 -25.99 7.74 -9.01
C PRO A 704 -24.77 8.66 -8.97
N HIS A 705 -23.97 8.63 -10.04
CA HIS A 705 -22.77 9.47 -10.20
C HIS A 705 -23.00 10.96 -9.92
N ASP A 706 -24.16 11.49 -10.31
CA ASP A 706 -24.52 12.91 -10.20
C ASP A 706 -25.37 13.25 -8.97
N ALA A 707 -25.60 12.30 -8.04
CA ALA A 707 -26.52 12.45 -6.91
C ALA A 707 -26.19 13.63 -5.97
N PHE A 708 -24.93 14.08 -5.96
CA PHE A 708 -24.44 15.18 -5.11
C PHE A 708 -23.89 16.35 -5.95
N CYS A 709 -24.45 16.53 -7.14
CA CYS A 709 -24.09 17.61 -8.06
C CYS A 709 -25.35 18.38 -8.46
N SER A 710 -25.53 19.58 -7.92
CA SER A 710 -26.69 20.42 -8.25
C SER A 710 -26.30 21.89 -8.39
N PRO A 711 -26.71 22.57 -9.49
CA PRO A 711 -26.33 23.96 -9.73
C PRO A 711 -26.85 24.90 -8.64
N GLY A 712 -28.01 24.59 -8.06
CA GLY A 712 -28.66 25.41 -7.04
C GLY A 712 -28.26 25.08 -5.60
N VAL A 713 -27.34 24.13 -5.39
CA VAL A 713 -26.96 23.65 -4.04
C VAL A 713 -25.48 23.90 -3.77
N ASN A 714 -24.63 23.36 -4.63
CA ASN A 714 -23.19 23.39 -4.45
C ASN A 714 -22.50 23.91 -5.72
N GLU A 715 -23.24 24.66 -6.55
CA GLU A 715 -22.76 25.17 -7.82
C GLU A 715 -22.11 24.06 -8.66
N CYS A 716 -22.76 22.90 -8.76
CA CYS A 716 -22.27 21.75 -9.53
C CYS A 716 -23.24 21.39 -10.66
N ASP A 717 -22.81 21.34 -11.91
CA ASP A 717 -23.62 21.04 -13.09
C ASP A 717 -22.91 20.02 -14.01
N THR A 718 -23.35 18.76 -14.00
CA THR A 718 -22.81 17.69 -14.89
C THR A 718 -23.08 17.93 -16.36
N SER A 719 -24.00 18.84 -16.71
CA SER A 719 -24.29 19.23 -18.10
C SER A 719 -23.51 20.47 -18.55
N LYS A 720 -23.02 21.26 -17.60
CA LYS A 720 -22.22 22.46 -17.86
C LYS A 720 -20.95 22.36 -17.05
N PRO A 721 -19.92 21.73 -17.57
CA PRO A 721 -18.65 21.77 -16.88
C PRO A 721 -18.05 23.18 -16.96
N HIS A 722 -17.34 23.55 -15.90
CA HIS A 722 -16.84 24.90 -15.69
C HIS A 722 -15.34 24.89 -15.60
N GLN A 723 -14.76 25.72 -16.45
CA GLN A 723 -13.34 25.98 -16.46
C GLN A 723 -13.07 27.15 -15.54
N VAL A 724 -12.23 26.91 -14.55
CA VAL A 724 -11.69 27.96 -13.71
C VAL A 724 -10.46 28.51 -14.38
N GLU A 725 -10.45 29.82 -14.61
CA GLU A 725 -9.28 30.51 -15.12
C GLU A 725 -8.20 30.49 -14.05
N GLY A 726 -7.24 29.59 -14.24
CA GLY A 726 -6.25 29.32 -13.22
C GLY A 726 -6.85 28.52 -12.04
N SER A 727 -7.22 27.24 -12.16
CA SER A 727 -7.24 26.32 -11.00
C SER A 727 -6.67 24.91 -11.26
N SER A 728 -6.17 24.17 -10.24
CA SER A 728 -5.43 22.89 -10.38
C SER A 728 -6.19 21.57 -10.37
N GLN A 729 -7.44 21.49 -9.93
CA GLN A 729 -8.29 20.28 -10.01
C GLN A 729 -8.53 19.76 -11.47
N PRO A 730 -9.45 18.81 -11.78
CA PRO A 730 -9.93 18.51 -13.17
C PRO A 730 -11.21 19.26 -13.61
N GLU A 731 -11.33 19.69 -14.89
CA GLU A 731 -12.46 20.50 -15.32
C GLU A 731 -13.65 19.60 -15.21
N GLY A 732 -14.61 20.10 -14.47
CA GLY A 732 -15.59 19.24 -13.89
C GLY A 732 -16.89 19.97 -13.81
N PRO A 733 -17.89 19.26 -13.32
CA PRO A 733 -19.17 19.87 -13.10
C PRO A 733 -19.13 20.96 -12.02
N CYS A 734 -18.03 21.15 -11.29
CA CYS A 734 -17.93 22.22 -10.30
C CYS A 734 -17.82 23.61 -10.94
N GLN A 735 -18.84 24.44 -10.78
CA GLN A 735 -18.99 25.80 -11.33
C GLN A 735 -18.21 26.89 -10.58
N ARG A 736 -17.30 26.49 -9.67
CA ARG A 736 -16.58 27.42 -8.80
C ARG A 736 -15.09 27.39 -9.05
N ASP A 737 -14.51 28.59 -8.99
CA ASP A 737 -13.08 28.81 -9.17
C ASP A 737 -12.20 28.15 -8.10
N ASP A 738 -12.70 28.10 -6.86
CA ASP A 738 -11.99 27.50 -5.74
C ASP A 738 -12.18 25.99 -5.58
N PHE A 739 -12.93 25.34 -6.49
CA PHE A 739 -13.34 23.93 -6.41
C PHE A 739 -14.06 23.55 -5.12
N LYS A 740 -14.66 24.53 -4.46
CA LYS A 740 -15.44 24.29 -3.27
C LYS A 740 -16.89 24.02 -3.60
N CYS A 741 -17.15 23.13 -4.56
CA CYS A 741 -18.51 22.62 -4.82
C CYS A 741 -18.95 21.62 -3.75
N TRP A 742 -18.89 22.12 -2.52
CA TRP A 742 -19.04 21.34 -1.30
C TRP A 742 -20.50 21.06 -1.06
N TRP A 743 -20.80 19.79 -0.81
CA TRP A 743 -22.18 19.35 -0.64
C TRP A 743 -22.66 19.62 0.80
N ASN A 744 -23.83 20.24 0.94
CA ASN A 744 -24.36 20.66 2.25
C ASN A 744 -25.88 20.49 2.40
N GLN A 745 -26.51 19.64 1.59
CA GLN A 745 -27.96 19.38 1.64
C GLN A 745 -28.28 17.92 1.99
N PRO A 746 -29.48 17.62 2.52
CA PRO A 746 -29.95 16.24 2.54
C PRO A 746 -30.12 15.70 1.11
N SER A 747 -29.95 14.39 0.93
CA SER A 747 -30.16 13.72 -0.35
C SER A 747 -30.83 12.37 -0.15
N THR A 748 -31.78 12.04 -1.02
CA THR A 748 -32.47 10.74 -1.06
C THR A 748 -32.43 10.23 -2.49
N TRP A 749 -31.69 9.14 -2.71
CA TRP A 749 -31.56 8.48 -4.01
C TRP A 749 -32.21 7.09 -4.04
N THR A 750 -32.49 6.51 -2.87
CA THR A 750 -33.11 5.18 -2.75
C THR A 750 -34.08 5.10 -1.57
N ASP A 751 -34.97 4.12 -1.59
CA ASP A 751 -35.80 3.75 -0.45
C ASP A 751 -35.09 2.68 0.39
N CYS A 752 -34.53 3.10 1.51
CA CYS A 752 -33.76 2.20 2.36
C CYS A 752 -34.58 1.08 2.99
N ALA A 753 -35.91 1.22 3.13
CA ALA A 753 -36.72 0.13 3.65
C ALA A 753 -36.71 -1.11 2.74
N THR A 754 -36.41 -0.93 1.46
CA THR A 754 -36.49 -1.98 0.43
C THR A 754 -35.17 -2.27 -0.27
N THR A 755 -34.15 -1.41 -0.12
CA THR A 755 -32.91 -1.51 -0.93
C THR A 755 -31.62 -1.48 -0.10
N CYS A 756 -31.59 -0.76 1.03
CA CYS A 756 -30.35 -0.50 1.77
C CYS A 756 -29.88 -1.68 2.62
N GLY A 757 -28.57 -1.72 2.88
CA GLY A 757 -27.92 -2.73 3.70
C GLY A 757 -28.17 -2.53 5.19
N THR A 758 -28.12 -3.61 5.96
CA THR A 758 -28.28 -3.59 7.42
C THR A 758 -27.17 -4.37 8.11
N GLU A 759 -26.96 -4.05 9.40
CA GLU A 759 -25.93 -4.63 10.24
C GLU A 759 -26.07 -6.15 10.39
N VAL A 760 -24.93 -6.83 10.37
CA VAL A 760 -24.78 -8.24 10.76
C VAL A 760 -23.72 -8.29 11.86
N LEU A 761 -24.03 -8.88 13.01
CA LEU A 761 -23.06 -9.07 14.08
C LEU A 761 -22.67 -10.54 14.18
N THR A 762 -21.37 -10.81 14.17
CA THR A 762 -20.81 -12.14 14.39
C THR A 762 -20.67 -12.41 15.89
N TYR A 763 -20.26 -11.39 16.66
CA TYR A 763 -19.98 -11.47 18.09
C TYR A 763 -21.04 -10.76 18.93
N LYS A 764 -21.45 -11.42 20.02
CA LYS A 764 -22.31 -10.85 21.05
C LYS A 764 -21.48 -10.03 22.02
N ALA A 765 -22.11 -9.04 22.65
CA ALA A 765 -21.49 -8.17 23.67
C ALA A 765 -20.80 -8.87 24.86
N THR A 766 -20.98 -10.18 25.04
CA THR A 766 -20.38 -10.98 26.12
C THR A 766 -19.32 -11.95 25.62
N ASP A 767 -19.13 -12.05 24.30
CA ASP A 767 -18.19 -13.01 23.74
C ASP A 767 -16.75 -12.59 24.07
N PRO A 768 -15.89 -13.56 24.44
CA PRO A 768 -14.51 -13.26 24.80
C PRO A 768 -13.70 -12.86 23.57
N GLU A 769 -12.63 -12.10 23.81
CA GLU A 769 -11.63 -11.79 22.78
C GLU A 769 -11.11 -13.09 22.12
N PRO A 770 -11.16 -13.19 20.79
CA PRO A 770 -10.60 -14.31 20.06
C PRO A 770 -9.12 -14.49 20.36
N LYS A 771 -8.66 -15.74 20.34
CA LYS A 771 -7.24 -16.05 20.52
C LYS A 771 -6.51 -15.96 19.20
N VAL A 772 -5.27 -15.47 19.25
CA VAL A 772 -4.31 -15.48 18.14
C VAL A 772 -3.00 -16.09 18.62
N THR A 773 -2.30 -16.80 17.74
CA THR A 773 -0.98 -17.35 18.01
C THR A 773 0.00 -16.73 17.02
N ALA A 774 1.09 -16.15 17.53
CA ALA A 774 2.17 -15.60 16.71
C ALA A 774 2.81 -16.73 15.88
N PRO A 775 2.93 -16.58 14.55
CA PRO A 775 3.65 -17.54 13.71
C PRO A 775 5.16 -17.52 13.98
N HIS A 776 5.73 -16.39 14.43
CA HIS A 776 7.13 -16.24 14.78
C HIS A 776 7.34 -16.07 16.30
N PRO A 777 7.39 -17.17 17.07
CA PRO A 777 7.52 -17.10 18.52
C PRO A 777 8.94 -16.68 18.97
N ALA A 778 9.00 -15.88 20.03
CA ALA A 778 10.26 -15.48 20.67
C ALA A 778 11.14 -16.65 21.14
N SER A 779 12.45 -16.52 20.94
CA SER A 779 13.51 -17.39 21.44
C SER A 779 13.97 -16.93 22.83
N CYS A 780 13.31 -17.45 23.86
CA CYS A 780 13.48 -16.93 25.23
C CYS A 780 14.67 -17.51 26.01
N SER A 781 15.30 -18.58 25.53
CA SER A 781 16.41 -19.26 26.21
C SER A 781 17.62 -19.39 25.30
N SER A 782 18.81 -19.22 25.84
CA SER A 782 20.06 -19.42 25.10
C SER A 782 20.52 -20.86 25.15
N SER A 783 20.99 -21.37 24.01
CA SER A 783 21.71 -22.64 23.89
C SER A 783 23.22 -22.49 24.11
N LEU A 784 23.72 -21.26 24.32
CA LEU A 784 25.13 -21.00 24.53
C LEU A 784 25.59 -21.44 25.94
N PRO A 785 26.91 -21.69 26.13
CA PRO A 785 27.46 -21.97 27.45
C PRO A 785 27.16 -20.85 28.46
N SER A 786 27.03 -21.21 29.75
CA SER A 786 26.67 -20.26 30.81
C SER A 786 27.72 -19.17 31.09
N ASN A 787 28.95 -19.33 30.60
CA ASN A 787 30.00 -18.32 30.66
C ASN A 787 29.96 -17.35 29.47
N ALA A 788 29.08 -17.55 28.49
CA ALA A 788 28.90 -16.63 27.37
C ALA A 788 28.38 -15.28 27.87
N LEU A 789 28.97 -14.22 27.33
CA LEU A 789 28.58 -12.83 27.56
C LEU A 789 27.58 -12.42 26.50
N ILE A 790 26.29 -12.64 26.77
CA ILE A 790 25.20 -12.25 25.87
C ILE A 790 24.91 -10.76 26.07
N VAL A 791 24.90 -10.01 24.98
CA VAL A 791 24.50 -8.62 24.86
C VAL A 791 23.22 -8.61 24.02
N ASP A 792 22.11 -8.32 24.67
CA ASP A 792 20.79 -8.22 24.04
C ASP A 792 20.62 -6.91 23.29
N ASP A 793 19.65 -6.86 22.39
CA ASP A 793 19.37 -5.73 21.52
C ASP A 793 18.64 -4.58 22.24
N VAL A 794 17.98 -4.87 23.36
CA VAL A 794 17.37 -3.90 24.26
C VAL A 794 17.89 -4.00 25.70
N PRO A 795 17.85 -2.91 26.50
CA PRO A 795 18.20 -2.98 27.92
C PRO A 795 17.26 -3.92 28.70
N ASN A 796 17.78 -4.58 29.74
CA ASN A 796 17.00 -5.46 30.65
C ASN A 796 15.77 -4.76 31.33
N THR A 797 15.65 -3.43 31.20
CA THR A 797 14.50 -2.65 31.70
C THR A 797 13.31 -2.64 30.75
N VAL A 798 13.52 -2.93 29.46
CA VAL A 798 12.47 -3.03 28.46
C VAL A 798 11.61 -4.26 28.77
N LYS A 799 10.29 -4.08 28.73
CA LYS A 799 9.33 -5.12 29.11
C LYS A 799 8.65 -5.65 27.86
N PHE A 800 9.18 -6.71 27.29
CA PHE A 800 8.52 -7.36 26.16
C PHE A 800 7.19 -8.02 26.59
N ARG A 801 6.11 -7.69 25.86
CA ARG A 801 4.79 -8.32 26.02
C ARG A 801 4.03 -8.36 24.71
N VAL A 802 3.36 -9.49 24.48
CA VAL A 802 2.38 -9.68 23.43
C VAL A 802 1.01 -9.75 24.08
N GLY A 803 0.18 -8.75 23.80
CA GLY A 803 -1.04 -8.48 24.55
C GLY A 803 -0.76 -8.29 26.03
N GLY A 804 -1.36 -9.16 26.85
CA GLY A 804 -1.22 -9.12 28.31
C GLY A 804 -0.13 -10.03 28.87
N ALA A 805 0.54 -10.83 28.04
CA ALA A 805 1.49 -11.85 28.45
C ALA A 805 2.93 -11.44 28.11
N ASN A 806 3.88 -11.81 28.97
CA ASN A 806 5.30 -11.85 28.57
C ASN A 806 5.59 -13.30 28.11
N PRO A 807 5.83 -13.55 26.81
CA PRO A 807 6.11 -14.88 26.28
C PRO A 807 7.36 -15.55 26.87
N CYS A 808 8.32 -14.77 27.37
CA CYS A 808 9.60 -15.21 27.94
C CYS A 808 9.63 -15.31 29.46
N ALA A 809 8.54 -14.93 30.14
CA ALA A 809 8.44 -15.00 31.59
C ALA A 809 8.79 -16.40 32.14
N GLY A 810 9.85 -16.47 32.95
CA GLY A 810 10.30 -17.70 33.61
C GLY A 810 10.99 -18.71 32.70
N LYS A 811 11.32 -18.35 31.45
CA LYS A 811 12.00 -19.20 30.47
C LYS A 811 13.47 -18.82 30.26
N GLU A 812 13.85 -17.60 30.61
CA GLU A 812 15.19 -17.07 30.44
C GLU A 812 16.20 -17.79 31.35
N ASN A 813 17.29 -18.25 30.74
CA ASN A 813 18.47 -18.81 31.41
C ASN A 813 19.71 -17.91 31.25
N TRP A 814 19.50 -16.65 30.87
CA TRP A 814 20.51 -15.67 30.52
C TRP A 814 20.11 -14.29 31.05
N THR A 815 21.00 -13.31 30.93
CA THR A 815 20.72 -11.90 31.22
C THR A 815 21.64 -11.08 30.32
N SER A 816 21.17 -9.94 29.80
CA SER A 816 22.02 -9.07 28.98
C SER A 816 23.18 -8.52 29.81
N ARG A 817 24.39 -8.59 29.28
CA ARG A 817 25.69 -8.22 29.87
C ARG A 817 26.41 -7.20 28.99
N GLY A 818 25.70 -6.16 28.58
CA GLY A 818 26.23 -5.10 27.73
C GLY A 818 25.13 -4.21 27.20
N THR A 819 25.44 -3.51 26.12
CA THR A 819 24.51 -2.62 25.41
C THR A 819 24.67 -2.79 23.90
N LEU A 820 23.54 -2.82 23.19
CA LEU A 820 23.48 -2.42 21.78
C LEU A 820 23.23 -0.90 21.75
N SER A 821 23.99 -0.17 20.93
CA SER A 821 23.79 1.26 20.70
C SER A 821 23.75 1.54 19.20
N PHE A 822 22.92 2.50 18.81
CA PHE A 822 22.73 2.85 17.40
C PHE A 822 23.40 4.19 17.06
N THR A 823 23.80 4.31 15.80
CA THR A 823 24.11 5.58 15.15
C THR A 823 23.25 5.69 13.91
N PHE A 824 22.51 6.78 13.82
CA PHE A 824 21.57 7.06 12.74
C PHE A 824 22.18 8.02 11.73
N GLY A 825 22.17 7.63 10.46
CA GLY A 825 22.47 8.50 9.34
C GLY A 825 21.62 9.77 9.38
N SER A 826 22.25 10.92 9.09
CA SER A 826 21.61 12.22 9.17
C SER A 826 21.73 12.99 7.86
N ALA A 827 20.82 13.95 7.68
CA ALA A 827 20.83 14.89 6.57
C ALA A 827 20.62 16.32 7.10
N ALA A 828 21.24 17.30 6.44
CA ALA A 828 20.96 18.71 6.67
C ALA A 828 19.81 19.16 5.77
N GLN A 829 18.66 19.51 6.35
CA GLN A 829 17.45 19.91 5.62
C GLN A 829 16.91 21.20 6.21
N ASN A 830 16.70 22.22 5.36
CA ASN A 830 16.20 23.54 5.77
C ASN A 830 16.98 24.15 6.96
N GLY A 831 18.30 23.95 6.99
CA GLY A 831 19.18 24.44 8.05
C GLY A 831 19.12 23.65 9.37
N THR A 832 18.42 22.52 9.41
CA THR A 832 18.30 21.63 10.58
C THR A 832 18.87 20.25 10.27
N THR A 833 19.50 19.61 11.25
CA THR A 833 19.89 18.19 11.15
C THR A 833 18.67 17.32 11.43
N VAL A 834 18.36 16.43 10.50
CA VAL A 834 17.30 15.41 10.62
C VAL A 834 17.86 14.01 10.40
N TYR A 835 17.10 12.96 10.72
CA TYR A 835 17.56 11.56 10.69
C TYR A 835 16.68 10.67 9.79
N PRO A 836 16.80 10.78 8.45
CA PRO A 836 15.99 9.98 7.53
C PRO A 836 16.18 8.47 7.69
N SER A 837 17.34 8.01 8.16
CA SER A 837 17.61 6.61 8.50
C SER A 837 16.62 5.96 9.48
N LYS A 838 15.85 6.75 10.25
CA LYS A 838 14.80 6.22 11.14
C LYS A 838 13.47 5.91 10.46
N ILE A 839 13.26 6.41 9.24
CA ILE A 839 12.02 6.18 8.46
C ILE A 839 11.82 4.68 8.22
N ASP A 840 12.89 4.00 7.82
CA ASP A 840 12.93 2.58 7.50
C ASP A 840 13.61 1.74 8.60
N PHE A 841 13.65 2.26 9.83
CA PHE A 841 14.11 1.51 10.99
C PHE A 841 12.90 1.00 11.76
N HIS A 842 12.89 -0.30 12.06
CA HIS A 842 11.72 -1.00 12.60
C HIS A 842 12.09 -1.97 13.72
N GLN A 843 11.08 -2.38 14.50
CA GLN A 843 11.16 -3.36 15.57
C GLN A 843 10.04 -4.40 15.46
N LEU A 844 10.34 -5.62 15.89
CA LEU A 844 9.39 -6.72 16.03
C LEU A 844 9.52 -7.42 17.39
N GLY A 845 8.39 -7.96 17.85
CA GLY A 845 8.20 -8.68 19.10
C GLY A 845 8.44 -10.18 18.96
N SER A 846 9.61 -10.53 18.44
CA SER A 846 10.04 -11.90 18.09
C SER A 846 11.57 -11.97 18.21
N GLY A 847 12.26 -12.95 17.64
CA GLY A 847 13.72 -13.05 17.83
C GLY A 847 14.14 -13.51 19.24
N PHE A 848 15.42 -13.36 19.58
CA PHE A 848 15.94 -13.67 20.91
C PHE A 848 15.48 -12.64 21.93
N GLY A 849 15.16 -13.10 23.15
CA GLY A 849 14.56 -12.21 24.17
C GLY A 849 13.16 -11.67 23.85
N GLY A 850 12.66 -11.91 22.63
CA GLY A 850 11.37 -11.42 22.16
C GLY A 850 11.41 -9.98 21.63
N HIS A 851 12.57 -9.47 21.28
CA HIS A 851 12.70 -8.21 20.55
C HIS A 851 13.84 -8.31 19.52
N PHE A 852 13.67 -7.70 18.36
CA PHE A 852 14.79 -7.39 17.47
C PHE A 852 14.50 -6.13 16.64
N TRP A 853 15.57 -5.52 16.13
CA TRP A 853 15.51 -4.38 15.21
C TRP A 853 15.86 -4.83 13.79
N PHE A 854 15.30 -4.16 12.79
CA PHE A 854 15.70 -4.35 11.40
C PHE A 854 15.52 -3.08 10.58
N THR A 855 16.20 -3.05 9.44
CA THR A 855 16.04 -2.07 8.36
C THR A 855 16.35 -2.77 7.04
N HIS A 856 16.34 -2.05 5.92
CA HIS A 856 16.77 -2.60 4.65
C HIS A 856 18.17 -2.10 4.25
N THR A 857 18.88 -2.94 3.52
CA THR A 857 20.24 -2.65 3.05
C THR A 857 20.28 -1.45 2.09
N ARG A 858 21.31 -0.60 2.21
CA ARG A 858 21.53 0.58 1.35
C ARG A 858 22.93 0.57 0.78
N VAL A 859 23.15 1.20 -0.37
CA VAL A 859 24.54 1.42 -0.80
C VAL A 859 25.26 2.43 0.10
N PRO A 860 26.59 2.29 0.29
CA PRO A 860 27.38 3.16 1.16
C PRO A 860 27.31 4.66 0.82
N SER A 861 26.92 5.03 -0.39
CA SER A 861 26.75 6.44 -0.78
C SER A 861 25.52 7.12 -0.17
N LEU A 862 24.54 6.37 0.30
CA LEU A 862 23.29 6.88 0.90
C LEU A 862 23.42 7.02 2.42
N THR A 863 24.42 7.78 2.86
CA THR A 863 24.83 7.84 4.28
C THR A 863 23.76 8.33 5.24
N ASP A 864 22.76 9.07 4.75
CA ASP A 864 21.64 9.60 5.54
C ASP A 864 20.54 8.56 5.83
N SER A 865 20.55 7.43 5.12
CA SER A 865 19.62 6.30 5.30
C SER A 865 20.29 5.05 5.86
N VAL A 866 21.54 5.16 6.33
CA VAL A 866 22.30 4.07 6.95
C VAL A 866 22.07 4.05 8.47
N VAL A 867 21.91 2.85 9.03
CA VAL A 867 21.84 2.61 10.48
C VAL A 867 23.01 1.72 10.86
N THR A 868 23.73 2.09 11.93
CA THR A 868 24.81 1.26 12.48
C THR A 868 24.50 0.88 13.93
N GLY A 869 24.34 -0.40 14.20
CA GLY A 869 24.24 -0.95 15.55
C GLY A 869 25.60 -1.46 16.04
N THR A 870 25.92 -1.21 17.31
CA THR A 870 27.17 -1.66 17.96
C THR A 870 26.89 -2.35 19.29
N TRP A 871 27.21 -3.63 19.39
CA TRP A 871 27.18 -4.40 20.63
C TRP A 871 28.48 -4.20 21.41
N THR A 872 28.36 -3.83 22.69
CA THR A 872 29.48 -3.64 23.62
C THR A 872 29.20 -4.39 24.92
N PRO A 873 30.06 -5.34 25.36
CA PRO A 873 29.87 -6.03 26.63
C PRO A 873 30.17 -5.11 27.83
N ASP A 874 29.59 -5.42 28.99
CA ASP A 874 29.73 -4.69 30.25
C ASP A 874 31.13 -4.77 30.89
N ARG A 875 32.04 -5.53 30.27
CA ARG A 875 33.38 -5.82 30.76
C ARG A 875 34.34 -6.19 29.64
N SER A 876 35.63 -6.03 29.90
CA SER A 876 36.69 -6.48 28.99
C SER A 876 36.68 -8.00 28.79
N VAL A 877 37.01 -8.42 27.57
CA VAL A 877 37.23 -9.81 27.20
C VAL A 877 38.73 -9.96 26.89
N LYS A 878 39.37 -10.96 27.50
CA LYS A 878 40.81 -11.24 27.28
C LYS A 878 41.02 -12.69 26.92
N GLY A 879 41.86 -12.93 25.91
CA GLY A 879 42.11 -14.26 25.37
C GLY A 879 41.13 -14.63 24.26
N TRP A 880 41.05 -15.92 23.95
CA TRP A 880 40.19 -16.42 22.88
C TRP A 880 38.73 -16.39 23.29
N ALA A 881 37.88 -15.81 22.45
CA ALA A 881 36.44 -15.96 22.54
C ALA A 881 35.84 -16.14 21.14
N ARG A 882 34.79 -16.96 21.07
CA ARG A 882 33.95 -17.06 19.87
C ARG A 882 32.91 -15.96 19.91
N VAL A 883 32.74 -15.26 18.80
CA VAL A 883 31.65 -14.30 18.62
C VAL A 883 30.48 -15.02 17.97
N MET A 884 29.33 -14.96 18.62
CA MET A 884 28.07 -15.54 18.16
C MET A 884 27.07 -14.40 17.96
N VAL A 885 26.32 -14.41 16.87
CA VAL A 885 25.19 -13.50 16.65
C VAL A 885 23.91 -14.31 16.60
N HIS A 886 22.84 -13.84 17.24
CA HIS A 886 21.52 -14.40 17.06
C HIS A 886 20.88 -13.76 15.83
N LEU A 887 20.33 -14.59 14.95
CA LEU A 887 19.60 -14.15 13.78
C LEU A 887 18.13 -14.56 13.94
N PRO A 888 17.19 -13.63 13.75
CA PRO A 888 15.77 -13.93 13.85
C PRO A 888 15.32 -14.85 12.70
N ASP A 889 14.12 -15.40 12.83
CA ASP A 889 13.53 -16.29 11.82
C ASP A 889 12.93 -15.56 10.62
N HIS A 890 12.72 -14.24 10.68
CA HIS A 890 12.19 -13.41 9.60
C HIS A 890 12.78 -12.00 9.67
N GLU A 891 12.62 -11.23 8.59
CA GLU A 891 13.16 -9.86 8.46
C GLU A 891 14.68 -9.77 8.67
N ALA A 892 15.40 -10.80 8.23
CA ALA A 892 16.86 -10.92 8.25
C ALA A 892 17.32 -11.82 7.09
N ASP A 893 17.38 -11.31 5.88
CA ASP A 893 17.57 -12.10 4.66
C ASP A 893 18.71 -11.62 3.76
N THR A 894 19.40 -10.52 4.11
CA THR A 894 20.58 -10.08 3.34
C THR A 894 21.68 -11.15 3.28
N GLY A 895 22.23 -11.33 2.08
CA GLY A 895 23.39 -12.21 1.85
C GLY A 895 24.74 -11.59 2.22
N GLN A 896 24.80 -10.29 2.54
CA GLN A 896 26.05 -9.50 2.60
C GLN A 896 26.26 -8.75 3.94
N ALA A 897 25.71 -9.23 5.06
CA ALA A 897 25.89 -8.61 6.37
C ALA A 897 27.36 -8.64 6.82
N THR A 898 28.02 -7.48 6.83
CA THR A 898 29.44 -7.35 7.19
C THR A 898 29.60 -6.82 8.62
N TYR A 899 30.02 -7.70 9.52
CA TYR A 899 30.29 -7.39 10.91
C TYR A 899 31.73 -6.94 11.10
N ARG A 900 31.93 -5.85 11.84
CA ARG A 900 33.23 -5.32 12.24
C ARG A 900 33.50 -5.64 13.70
N VAL A 901 34.50 -6.48 13.96
CA VAL A 901 34.88 -6.97 15.29
C VAL A 901 36.13 -6.23 15.77
N ASP A 902 35.96 -5.34 16.76
CA ASP A 902 37.07 -4.66 17.44
C ASP A 902 37.61 -5.54 18.57
N LEU A 903 38.91 -5.82 18.54
CA LEU A 903 39.58 -6.69 19.51
C LEU A 903 39.87 -6.01 20.86
N GLY A 904 39.59 -4.71 20.97
CA GLY A 904 39.80 -3.88 22.15
C GLY A 904 41.22 -3.32 22.28
N ASP A 905 42.06 -3.45 21.25
CA ASP A 905 43.40 -2.88 21.13
C ASP A 905 43.58 -1.94 19.92
N GLY A 906 42.47 -1.60 19.25
CA GLY A 906 42.46 -0.81 18.01
C GLY A 906 42.52 -1.65 16.74
N THR A 907 42.70 -2.97 16.84
CA THR A 907 42.57 -3.89 15.70
C THR A 907 41.11 -4.19 15.41
N VAL A 908 40.66 -3.94 14.17
CA VAL A 908 39.32 -4.27 13.70
C VAL A 908 39.41 -5.32 12.58
N LEU A 909 38.62 -6.38 12.69
CA LEU A 909 38.52 -7.45 11.70
C LEU A 909 37.10 -7.53 11.15
N GLU A 910 36.96 -7.87 9.87
CA GLU A 910 35.65 -7.95 9.21
C GLU A 910 35.23 -9.39 8.97
N LYS A 911 33.93 -9.64 9.06
CA LYS A 911 33.31 -10.91 8.72
C LYS A 911 31.99 -10.67 8.03
N THR A 912 31.89 -11.12 6.78
CA THR A 912 30.63 -11.14 6.03
C THR A 912 29.95 -12.50 6.16
N ILE A 913 28.65 -12.50 6.47
CA ILE A 913 27.79 -13.69 6.47
C ILE A 913 26.44 -13.38 5.81
N SER A 914 25.73 -14.42 5.40
CA SER A 914 24.29 -14.34 5.13
C SER A 914 23.53 -14.30 6.44
N GLN A 915 22.51 -13.44 6.54
CA GLN A 915 21.57 -13.45 7.67
C GLN A 915 20.39 -14.41 7.48
N ASP A 916 20.13 -14.86 6.24
CA ASP A 916 19.07 -15.85 5.98
C ASP A 916 19.32 -17.17 6.71
N THR A 917 18.44 -17.49 7.65
CA THR A 917 18.44 -18.73 8.45
C THR A 917 17.47 -19.79 7.94
N GLY A 918 16.77 -19.54 6.84
CA GLY A 918 15.71 -20.39 6.32
C GLY A 918 14.51 -20.47 7.27
N GLY A 919 14.14 -19.35 7.90
CA GLY A 919 12.96 -19.29 8.75
C GLY A 919 13.18 -19.74 10.19
N LYS A 920 14.39 -19.57 10.78
CA LYS A 920 14.70 -20.12 12.11
C LYS A 920 15.57 -19.22 12.98
N ASN A 921 15.08 -18.91 14.19
CA ASN A 921 15.85 -18.30 15.26
C ASN A 921 17.12 -19.12 15.56
N SER A 922 18.31 -18.55 15.30
CA SER A 922 19.57 -19.29 15.30
C SER A 922 20.75 -18.47 15.82
N TRP A 923 21.59 -19.08 16.66
CA TRP A 923 22.93 -18.58 16.98
C TRP A 923 23.92 -18.99 15.88
N VAL A 924 24.52 -18.00 15.21
CA VAL A 924 25.51 -18.18 14.14
C VAL A 924 26.86 -17.65 14.58
N SER A 925 27.95 -18.37 14.28
CA SER A 925 29.29 -17.93 14.62
C SER A 925 29.86 -16.97 13.58
N LEU A 926 30.34 -15.81 14.02
CA LEU A 926 31.15 -14.91 13.20
C LEU A 926 32.62 -15.37 13.12
N GLY A 927 33.02 -16.26 14.02
CA GLY A 927 34.37 -16.80 14.14
C GLY A 927 34.93 -16.61 15.54
N SER A 928 36.16 -17.06 15.73
CA SER A 928 36.85 -16.95 17.01
C SER A 928 38.03 -15.99 16.95
N TYR A 929 38.12 -15.09 17.94
CA TYR A 929 39.03 -13.96 17.95
C TYR A 929 39.81 -13.90 19.26
N GLN A 930 41.01 -13.33 19.22
CA GLN A 930 41.84 -13.12 20.40
C GLN A 930 41.69 -11.68 20.90
N PHE A 931 40.90 -11.48 21.95
CA PHE A 931 40.61 -10.17 22.51
C PHE A 931 41.67 -9.73 23.53
N GLN A 932 41.93 -8.42 23.59
CA GLN A 932 42.97 -7.82 24.44
C GLN A 932 42.44 -6.72 25.37
N GLY A 933 41.17 -6.32 25.24
CA GLY A 933 40.61 -5.17 25.94
C GLY A 933 39.09 -5.19 26.05
N ALA A 934 38.47 -4.01 25.88
CA ALA A 934 37.02 -3.88 25.78
C ALA A 934 36.63 -4.04 24.30
N PRO A 935 36.07 -5.19 23.89
CA PRO A 935 35.73 -5.39 22.50
C PRO A 935 34.41 -4.71 22.14
N SER A 936 34.17 -4.56 20.85
CA SER A 936 32.84 -4.25 20.31
C SER A 936 32.64 -4.97 18.99
N VAL A 937 31.38 -5.16 18.61
CA VAL A 937 31.01 -5.63 17.28
C VAL A 937 30.00 -4.66 16.71
N SER A 938 30.24 -4.16 15.50
CA SER A 938 29.27 -3.32 14.80
C SER A 938 28.79 -3.95 13.50
N LEU A 939 27.55 -3.63 13.15
CA LEU A 939 26.90 -4.00 11.89
C LEU A 939 26.23 -2.73 11.34
N SER A 940 26.55 -2.42 10.09
CA SER A 940 25.95 -1.30 9.35
C SER A 940 24.99 -1.82 8.29
N SER A 941 23.92 -1.07 8.01
CA SER A 941 23.00 -1.40 6.91
C SER A 941 23.55 -1.06 5.52
N ASP A 942 24.73 -0.45 5.44
CA ASP A 942 25.38 -0.27 4.14
C ASP A 942 25.96 -1.59 3.60
N THR A 943 25.51 -1.99 2.42
CA THR A 943 26.06 -3.14 1.67
C THR A 943 26.31 -2.73 0.22
N ALA A 944 27.29 -3.36 -0.42
CA ALA A 944 27.66 -3.00 -1.80
C ALA A 944 26.51 -3.22 -2.81
N ASP A 945 25.62 -4.17 -2.51
CA ASP A 945 24.42 -4.52 -3.27
C ASP A 945 23.14 -3.86 -2.76
N GLY A 946 23.20 -3.04 -1.71
CA GLY A 946 22.01 -2.51 -1.03
C GLY A 946 21.11 -1.68 -1.95
N THR A 947 19.92 -2.21 -2.22
CA THR A 947 18.85 -1.57 -3.01
C THR A 947 17.69 -1.09 -2.13
N GLY A 948 17.56 -1.63 -0.92
CA GLY A 948 16.41 -1.40 -0.05
C GLY A 948 15.42 -2.53 0.04
N ASP A 949 15.73 -3.68 -0.57
CA ASP A 949 14.81 -4.82 -0.65
C ASP A 949 15.15 -5.89 0.40
N ASP A 950 16.44 -6.20 0.57
CA ASP A 950 16.91 -7.16 1.58
C ASP A 950 16.93 -6.52 2.98
N SER A 951 16.31 -7.20 3.94
CA SER A 951 16.31 -6.84 5.36
C SER A 951 17.64 -7.24 6.03
N ILE A 952 18.12 -6.35 6.90
CA ILE A 952 19.27 -6.53 7.77
C ILE A 952 18.87 -6.27 9.22
N ALA A 953 19.14 -7.24 10.10
CA ALA A 953 18.65 -7.27 11.47
C ALA A 953 19.75 -7.15 12.53
N TRP A 954 19.36 -6.57 13.67
CA TRP A 954 20.09 -6.55 14.94
C TRP A 954 19.22 -7.19 16.03
N ASP A 955 19.72 -8.29 16.57
CA ASP A 955 19.16 -8.99 17.72
C ASP A 955 20.30 -9.12 18.78
N ALA A 956 20.44 -10.25 19.46
CA ALA A 956 21.50 -10.46 20.44
C ALA A 956 22.85 -10.86 19.82
N LEU A 957 23.94 -10.52 20.53
CA LEU A 957 25.30 -10.96 20.23
C LEU A 957 25.96 -11.52 21.49
N ALA A 958 26.83 -12.51 21.37
CA ALA A 958 27.53 -13.10 22.50
C ALA A 958 29.03 -13.26 22.27
N PHE A 959 29.80 -13.01 23.33
CA PHE A 959 31.21 -13.39 23.42
C PHE A 959 31.31 -14.65 24.28
N GLU A 960 31.63 -15.79 23.67
CA GLU A 960 31.79 -17.09 24.33
C GLU A 960 33.28 -17.33 24.65
N PRO A 961 33.74 -17.20 25.91
CA PRO A 961 35.15 -17.41 26.24
C PRO A 961 35.59 -18.85 26.01
N LEU A 962 36.77 -19.02 25.41
CA LEU A 962 37.36 -20.31 25.07
C LEU A 962 38.61 -20.59 25.90
N SER A 963 38.87 -21.88 26.20
CA SER A 963 39.99 -22.30 27.05
C SER A 963 41.35 -22.29 26.35
N GLY A 964 41.39 -22.12 25.02
CA GLY A 964 42.61 -22.13 24.22
C GLY A 964 42.34 -21.72 22.78
N THR A 965 43.37 -21.82 21.92
CA THR A 965 43.26 -21.45 20.51
C THR A 965 42.29 -22.37 19.77
N PRO A 966 41.21 -21.83 19.18
CA PRO A 966 40.23 -22.61 18.43
C PRO A 966 40.70 -22.90 16.99
N SER A 967 40.10 -23.91 16.37
CA SER A 967 40.36 -24.26 14.97
C SER A 967 39.79 -23.26 13.97
N ASP A 968 38.76 -22.50 14.34
CA ASP A 968 38.13 -21.42 13.57
C ASP A 968 38.70 -20.04 13.93
N ALA A 969 39.95 -19.99 14.42
CA ALA A 969 40.64 -18.76 14.77
C ALA A 969 40.77 -17.84 13.53
N VAL A 970 40.24 -16.62 13.64
CA VAL A 970 40.39 -15.57 12.65
C VAL A 970 41.70 -14.83 12.96
N THR A 971 42.67 -14.92 12.05
CA THR A 971 43.93 -14.18 12.16
C THR A 971 43.88 -12.90 11.33
N PRO A 972 44.47 -11.80 11.81
CA PRO A 972 44.71 -10.63 10.97
C PRO A 972 45.47 -11.06 9.71
N SER A 973 44.91 -10.85 8.53
CA SER A 973 45.72 -10.88 7.31
C SER A 973 46.72 -9.72 7.39
N PRO A 974 47.99 -9.90 6.98
CA PRO A 974 48.93 -8.80 6.92
C PRO A 974 48.41 -7.79 5.89
N SER A 975 47.80 -6.69 6.36
CA SER A 975 47.16 -5.70 5.51
C SER A 975 48.19 -4.87 4.74
N ALA A 976 47.86 -4.59 3.48
CA ALA A 976 48.43 -3.50 2.73
C ALA A 976 48.24 -2.19 3.52
N SER A 977 49.26 -1.34 3.49
CA SER A 977 49.37 -0.11 4.25
C SER A 977 48.16 0.83 4.07
N PRO A 978 47.81 1.63 5.10
CA PRO A 978 46.75 2.62 4.98
C PRO A 978 47.09 3.65 3.90
N SER A 979 46.20 3.83 2.94
CA SER A 979 46.23 5.00 2.05
C SER A 979 46.03 6.25 2.91
N PRO A 980 46.90 7.29 2.77
CA PRO A 980 46.82 8.48 3.61
C PRO A 980 45.56 9.29 3.30
N SER A 981 44.98 9.88 4.35
CA SER A 981 43.84 10.79 4.29
C SER A 981 44.03 11.89 3.24
N PRO A 982 43.01 12.25 2.45
CA PRO A 982 43.09 13.41 1.58
C PRO A 982 43.26 14.67 2.44
N SER A 983 44.33 15.42 2.17
CA SER A 983 44.56 16.72 2.79
C SER A 983 43.47 17.72 2.37
N PRO A 984 43.10 18.68 3.24
CA PRO A 984 42.14 19.71 2.89
C PRO A 984 42.69 20.57 1.75
N ALA A 985 41.87 20.76 0.71
CA ALA A 985 42.21 21.66 -0.40
C ALA A 985 42.30 23.12 0.09
N PRO A 986 43.29 23.92 -0.35
CA PRO A 986 43.29 25.35 -0.09
C PRO A 986 42.17 26.02 -0.92
N GLN A 987 41.40 26.90 -0.30
CA GLN A 987 40.43 27.77 -0.98
C GLN A 987 41.10 28.59 -2.10
N PRO A 988 40.41 28.74 -3.23
CA PRO A 988 39.86 30.05 -3.57
C PRO A 988 38.35 30.05 -3.81
#